data_AF-A0A925GW25-F1
#
_entry.id   AF-A0A925GW25-F1
#
_cell.length_a   1.000
_cell.length_b   1.000
_cell.length_c   1.000
_cell.angle_alpha   90.00
_cell.angle_beta   90.00
_cell.angle_gamma   90.00
#
_symmetry.space_group_name_H-M   'P 1'
#
loop_
_entity.id
_entity.type
_entity.pdbx_description
1 polymer ?
#
loop_
_entity_poly.entity_id
_entity_poly.type
_entity_poly.pdbx_seq_one_letter_code
_entity_poly.pdbx_strand_id
1 'polypeptide(L)'
;MHRFLIAGLLSAMACTAAVQISPVLVKSGTAKAGLTKVPLLVPEMQYSFLYSLPDLKRLTQDSRVSIEIRQGAAVLAKKTLHAGDPDFYVQIRVPGKGDAIISVAPGSYTGTYSLQVNKWPLSRRVKAGPSHRWQDAMAIDPGTTVFAYGDEAEYIPVPETPRRTRVEDPVSTDWFRFEFDGIKPKLIFFQVELTERDQVPSNVSVFRIKDGKPEEYFEGEDPVTFPHEVQALPGNKFTPRILREKGTYYVAIRSSHPEYKLRTRLYDPPPYSSPEQAVRTGLDYILAAGDSWHANTPRRGGTIDRTSSVHQETSLCVACHATHFPQRAQLYAARNGYPVVQRQQLQFLSERFYNNPRPFYGFEETATWARMISAGANVLGRMSHLMDLFEAQISGEPRKAFHKGIAGYLDVYYKGRDKLPSDETNGNTPLVSAHEVAWYAWTATKDPAMADRIARGEVKNVIDLCYQTLALADIAPEKYRSEIAANAQRLLSLQRADGQWSSQFDAKQPSAEFQTGHALWALHEAGVPITNEGVAKGLKYLLGRQQGFGGWMDPLQSFENFRTPFRETQMSILALSAWYPRPTLAPGWNSRPTPGLSEDPVTLLEQLDEIWDAPSAEVRGQIEAATRANDALIRQAATEALGRLGIYSDAYPTLLGDPSKMVQRTAAWALRQTYSRHSETPSAPLLAALSASSDRTRWGASRVFATHFAALATRPEIADALLLRNADEVLATRVNAIRGLWQFWFWTPATPVKERIEDALLASLGKSRNEWVTRNLDHAIYNIADENIRYLYNNWIPLIAGEDDRARAVKGRLAVESRLATKFANLLKNGSTESQQALLGALTEFPLRRGDVYNLDADLGTAGPPVYNRIGNDIEQIAFFGQSRERMAEAILPLLHSSNAETRRLASKAVLLVREMRFADVNRIAGPAGPIAAKVAIEVESVPEGLEVARVLKPAPPPTAGTPISSNGKRAAVPAKLDEAYFRGYVEPILQKRGKDGYACVHCHATHTLFDGNWSTVRNVVNTAEPESSLLLRKPTSSSETEGIANSATLAHGGGVRFAKDSPEYIIILDWIKGSKE
;
A
#
# COMPACT_ATOMS: atom_id res chain seq x y z
N MET A 1 31.34 22.80 -54.11
CA MET A 1 31.15 23.65 -52.90
C MET A 1 30.32 24.86 -53.29
N HIS A 2 29.34 25.25 -52.45
CA HIS A 2 28.53 26.48 -52.55
C HIS A 2 27.25 26.55 -53.43
N ARG A 3 26.46 25.48 -53.61
CA ARG A 3 25.04 25.57 -54.10
C ARG A 3 24.04 24.49 -53.62
N PHE A 4 24.22 23.90 -52.43
CA PHE A 4 23.29 22.89 -51.87
C PHE A 4 22.89 23.16 -50.40
N LEU A 5 22.66 24.43 -50.04
CA LEU A 5 22.38 24.83 -48.65
C LEU A 5 21.08 25.60 -48.43
N ILE A 6 20.14 25.54 -49.38
CA ILE A 6 18.82 26.18 -49.26
C ILE A 6 17.74 25.25 -49.82
N ALA A 7 17.57 24.08 -49.17
CA ALA A 7 16.39 23.21 -49.36
C ALA A 7 16.17 22.22 -48.20
N GLY A 8 16.93 22.33 -47.09
CA GLY A 8 16.98 21.32 -46.03
C GLY A 8 16.62 21.82 -44.62
N LEU A 9 15.83 22.89 -44.48
CA LEU A 9 15.55 23.52 -43.18
C LEU A 9 14.10 23.96 -42.95
N LEU A 10 13.13 23.43 -43.71
CA LEU A 10 11.73 23.88 -43.63
C LEU A 10 10.68 22.75 -43.56
N SER A 11 11.04 21.57 -43.07
CA SER A 11 10.05 20.53 -42.77
C SER A 11 10.23 19.99 -41.34
N ALA A 12 9.11 19.99 -40.60
CA ALA A 12 8.88 19.44 -39.26
C ALA A 12 9.24 20.29 -38.02
N MET A 13 8.75 21.54 -37.98
CA MET A 13 8.13 22.09 -36.77
C MET A 13 6.74 22.62 -37.16
N ALA A 14 5.83 21.71 -37.47
CA ALA A 14 4.41 22.04 -37.40
C ALA A 14 4.08 22.18 -35.91
N CYS A 15 4.10 23.41 -35.39
CA CYS A 15 3.52 23.71 -34.08
C CYS A 15 2.04 23.33 -34.15
N THR A 16 1.69 22.12 -33.71
CA THR A 16 0.30 21.74 -33.48
C THR A 16 -0.27 22.71 -32.45
N ALA A 17 -1.31 23.45 -32.86
CA ALA A 17 -1.98 24.41 -32.00
C ALA A 17 -2.47 23.71 -30.73
N ALA A 18 -2.38 24.39 -29.59
CA ALA A 18 -2.88 23.84 -28.33
C ALA A 18 -4.39 23.59 -28.42
N VAL A 19 -4.88 22.52 -27.81
CA VAL A 19 -6.32 22.22 -27.74
C VAL A 19 -7.03 23.35 -26.98
N GLN A 20 -8.00 24.02 -27.61
CA GLN A 20 -8.77 25.08 -26.97
C GLN A 20 -10.25 24.72 -26.95
N ILE A 21 -10.81 24.56 -25.74
CA ILE A 21 -12.27 24.53 -25.58
C ILE A 21 -12.80 25.95 -25.40
N SER A 22 -14.07 26.19 -25.71
CA SER A 22 -14.63 27.55 -25.78
C SER A 22 -14.48 28.32 -24.45
N PRO A 23 -13.64 29.37 -24.37
CA PRO A 23 -13.48 30.14 -23.14
C PRO A 23 -14.71 31.04 -22.91
N VAL A 24 -15.11 31.19 -21.65
CA VAL A 24 -16.18 32.11 -21.21
C VAL A 24 -15.58 33.34 -20.54
N LEU A 25 -14.57 33.15 -19.70
CA LEU A 25 -13.89 34.22 -18.98
C LEU A 25 -12.45 33.83 -18.70
N VAL A 26 -11.52 34.73 -19.01
CA VAL A 26 -10.10 34.62 -18.63
C VAL A 26 -9.71 35.92 -17.93
N LYS A 27 -9.17 35.83 -16.72
CA LYS A 27 -8.80 37.01 -15.92
C LYS A 27 -7.58 36.71 -15.06
N SER A 28 -6.73 37.71 -14.87
CA SER A 28 -5.62 37.65 -13.93
C SER A 28 -5.39 39.02 -13.32
N GLY A 29 -4.75 39.08 -12.15
CA GLY A 29 -4.40 40.35 -11.51
C GLY A 29 -4.03 40.17 -10.04
N THR A 30 -4.00 41.26 -9.28
CA THR A 30 -3.82 41.20 -7.83
C THR A 30 -5.10 40.69 -7.16
N ALA A 31 -4.96 39.77 -6.21
CA ALA A 31 -6.08 39.28 -5.42
C ALA A 31 -6.65 40.43 -4.57
N LYS A 32 -7.93 40.73 -4.75
CA LYS A 32 -8.66 41.78 -4.02
C LYS A 32 -10.06 41.28 -3.72
N ALA A 33 -10.66 41.80 -2.65
CA ALA A 33 -12.06 41.55 -2.37
C ALA A 33 -12.91 42.07 -3.53
N GLY A 34 -13.85 41.26 -4.02
CA GLY A 34 -14.70 41.68 -5.12
C GLY A 34 -15.58 40.61 -5.70
N LEU A 35 -16.49 41.07 -6.57
CA LEU A 35 -17.42 40.24 -7.32
C LEU A 35 -16.99 40.24 -8.79
N THR A 36 -16.83 39.06 -9.37
CA THR A 36 -16.57 38.89 -10.80
C THR A 36 -17.76 38.22 -11.46
N LYS A 37 -18.33 38.89 -12.46
CA LYS A 37 -19.47 38.40 -13.24
C LYS A 37 -18.99 37.42 -14.32
N VAL A 38 -19.67 36.28 -14.44
CA VAL A 38 -19.49 35.30 -15.51
C VAL A 38 -20.77 35.27 -16.35
N PRO A 39 -20.74 35.85 -17.56
CA PRO A 39 -21.96 36.15 -18.28
C PRO A 39 -22.53 34.95 -19.04
N LEU A 40 -23.86 34.98 -19.29
CA LEU A 40 -24.54 34.16 -20.31
C LEU A 40 -24.39 32.63 -20.13
N LEU A 41 -24.49 32.13 -18.90
CA LEU A 41 -24.50 30.68 -18.63
C LEU A 41 -25.88 30.07 -18.93
N VAL A 42 -25.91 28.81 -19.37
CA VAL A 42 -27.14 28.07 -19.72
C VAL A 42 -27.12 26.65 -19.15
N PRO A 43 -28.27 26.08 -18.73
CA PRO A 43 -28.34 24.79 -18.03
C PRO A 43 -28.09 23.55 -18.91
N GLU A 44 -28.11 23.71 -20.24
CA GLU A 44 -27.82 22.68 -21.24
C GLU A 44 -26.32 22.41 -21.41
N MET A 45 -25.47 23.24 -20.79
CA MET A 45 -24.02 23.12 -20.81
C MET A 45 -23.50 22.92 -19.39
N GLN A 46 -22.23 22.58 -19.30
CA GLN A 46 -21.47 22.62 -18.04
C GLN A 46 -20.26 23.54 -18.21
N TYR A 47 -19.68 23.98 -17.10
CA TYR A 47 -18.63 25.00 -17.13
C TYR A 47 -17.51 24.65 -16.17
N SER A 48 -16.28 24.56 -16.67
CA SER A 48 -15.11 24.38 -15.83
C SER A 48 -14.59 25.72 -15.31
N PHE A 49 -14.12 25.73 -14.08
CA PHE A 49 -13.55 26.88 -13.39
C PHE A 49 -12.19 26.47 -12.83
N LEU A 50 -11.17 27.28 -13.06
CA LEU A 50 -9.87 27.17 -12.38
C LEU A 50 -9.52 28.54 -11.81
N TYR A 51 -9.47 28.64 -10.48
CA TYR A 51 -8.93 29.81 -9.78
C TYR A 51 -7.62 29.42 -9.11
N SER A 52 -6.54 30.16 -9.37
CA SER A 52 -5.19 29.75 -8.97
C SER A 52 -4.34 30.90 -8.45
N LEU A 53 -3.69 30.69 -7.31
CA LEU A 53 -2.75 31.63 -6.68
C LEU A 53 -1.30 31.18 -6.98
N PRO A 54 -0.48 31.92 -7.74
CA PRO A 54 0.88 31.51 -8.09
C PRO A 54 1.95 31.91 -7.05
N ASP A 55 1.72 32.97 -6.26
CA ASP A 55 2.70 33.48 -5.28
C ASP A 55 2.61 32.72 -3.94
N LEU A 56 3.04 31.46 -3.92
CA LEU A 56 2.81 30.56 -2.78
C LEU A 56 3.52 31.00 -1.50
N LYS A 57 4.68 31.65 -1.57
CA LYS A 57 5.37 32.17 -0.38
C LYS A 57 4.60 33.27 0.35
N ARG A 58 3.62 33.90 -0.32
CA ARG A 58 2.71 34.89 0.28
C ARG A 58 1.52 34.22 0.99
N LEU A 59 1.31 32.92 0.82
CA LEU A 59 0.35 32.14 1.60
C LEU A 59 1.04 31.69 2.90
N THR A 60 0.96 32.54 3.91
CA THR A 60 1.40 32.21 5.27
C THR A 60 0.47 31.15 5.90
N GLN A 61 0.86 30.60 7.05
CA GLN A 61 0.04 29.62 7.77
C GLN A 61 -1.39 30.13 8.12
N ASP A 62 -1.55 31.45 8.26
CA ASP A 62 -2.81 32.11 8.60
C ASP A 62 -3.58 32.62 7.37
N SER A 63 -3.00 32.53 6.18
CA SER A 63 -3.63 33.01 4.95
C SER A 63 -4.87 32.18 4.62
N ARG A 64 -5.99 32.85 4.35
CA ARG A 64 -7.26 32.25 3.92
C ARG A 64 -7.85 33.10 2.79
N VAL A 65 -8.05 32.49 1.63
CA VAL A 65 -8.69 33.13 0.46
C VAL A 65 -9.98 32.37 0.16
N SER A 66 -11.13 32.95 0.50
CA SER A 66 -12.42 32.31 0.23
C SER A 66 -12.90 32.62 -1.18
N ILE A 67 -13.29 31.58 -1.90
CA ILE A 67 -13.86 31.63 -3.24
C ILE A 67 -15.27 31.02 -3.18
N GLU A 68 -16.24 31.72 -3.73
CA GLU A 68 -17.62 31.24 -3.81
C GLU A 68 -18.24 31.57 -5.17
N ILE A 69 -18.88 30.58 -5.78
CA ILE A 69 -19.56 30.71 -7.07
C ILE A 69 -21.06 30.56 -6.85
N ARG A 70 -21.84 31.56 -7.25
CA ARG A 70 -23.31 31.55 -7.12
C ARG A 70 -24.04 31.95 -8.40
N GLN A 71 -25.28 31.49 -8.54
CA GLN A 71 -26.26 32.07 -9.46
C GLN A 71 -27.55 32.36 -8.68
N GLY A 72 -27.89 33.64 -8.52
CA GLY A 72 -28.96 34.06 -7.61
C GLY A 72 -28.68 33.58 -6.17
N ALA A 73 -29.63 32.88 -5.57
CA ALA A 73 -29.48 32.30 -4.23
C ALA A 73 -28.69 30.97 -4.21
N ALA A 74 -28.53 30.30 -5.36
CA ALA A 74 -27.91 28.99 -5.44
C ALA A 74 -26.38 29.09 -5.32
N VAL A 75 -25.80 28.40 -4.34
CA VAL A 75 -24.34 28.15 -4.26
C VAL A 75 -24.02 26.99 -5.17
N LEU A 76 -23.17 27.25 -6.17
CA LEU A 76 -22.76 26.26 -7.15
C LEU A 76 -21.49 25.54 -6.70
N ALA A 77 -20.55 26.27 -6.10
CA ALA A 77 -19.32 25.73 -5.53
C ALA A 77 -18.67 26.75 -4.57
N LYS A 78 -17.88 26.29 -3.61
CA LYS A 78 -17.09 27.15 -2.72
C LYS A 78 -15.85 26.42 -2.21
N LYS A 79 -14.79 27.17 -1.92
CA LYS A 79 -13.55 26.64 -1.31
C LYS A 79 -12.77 27.74 -0.61
N THR A 80 -12.01 27.38 0.43
CA THR A 80 -11.01 28.26 1.03
C THR A 80 -9.62 27.83 0.59
N LEU A 81 -8.91 28.70 -0.12
CA LEU A 81 -7.52 28.47 -0.52
C LEU A 81 -6.55 28.91 0.59
N HIS A 82 -5.44 28.19 0.72
CA HIS A 82 -4.40 28.44 1.72
C HIS A 82 -3.06 27.81 1.30
N ALA A 83 -2.04 27.85 2.16
CA ALA A 83 -0.68 27.42 1.85
C ALA A 83 -0.54 25.94 1.40
N GLY A 84 -1.49 25.08 1.76
CA GLY A 84 -1.51 23.68 1.37
C GLY A 84 -2.46 23.36 0.21
N ASP A 85 -3.25 24.33 -0.23
CA ASP A 85 -4.24 24.19 -1.29
C ASP A 85 -4.48 25.53 -2.01
N PRO A 86 -3.60 25.91 -2.96
CA PRO A 86 -3.55 27.25 -3.53
C PRO A 86 -4.38 27.41 -4.82
N ASP A 87 -5.15 26.41 -5.22
CA ASP A 87 -6.02 26.47 -6.39
C ASP A 87 -7.34 25.72 -6.19
N PHE A 88 -8.33 26.08 -7.01
CA PHE A 88 -9.66 25.50 -7.01
C PHE A 88 -10.10 25.20 -8.43
N TYR A 89 -10.25 23.91 -8.74
CA TYR A 89 -10.87 23.42 -9.95
C TYR A 89 -12.25 22.81 -9.69
N VAL A 90 -13.25 23.17 -10.50
CA VAL A 90 -14.60 22.59 -10.42
C VAL A 90 -15.30 22.69 -11.78
N GLN A 91 -16.19 21.74 -12.10
CA GLN A 91 -17.16 21.86 -13.19
C GLN A 91 -18.58 21.99 -12.66
N ILE A 92 -19.26 23.08 -12.97
CA ILE A 92 -20.60 23.37 -12.44
C ILE A 92 -21.66 23.31 -13.54
N ARG A 93 -22.89 23.01 -13.11
CA ARG A 93 -24.10 23.30 -13.86
C ARG A 93 -24.82 24.49 -13.22
N VAL A 94 -25.52 25.26 -14.03
CA VAL A 94 -26.31 26.40 -13.55
C VAL A 94 -27.80 26.02 -13.45
N PRO A 95 -28.53 26.51 -12.43
CA PRO A 95 -29.95 26.21 -12.27
C PRO A 95 -30.85 26.89 -13.32
N GLY A 96 -30.37 27.95 -13.97
CA GLY A 96 -31.10 28.61 -15.05
C GLY A 96 -30.21 29.41 -15.98
N LYS A 97 -30.81 29.95 -17.05
CA LYS A 97 -30.12 30.86 -17.97
C LYS A 97 -29.83 32.19 -17.26
N GLY A 98 -28.58 32.63 -17.30
CA GLY A 98 -28.19 33.92 -16.73
C GLY A 98 -26.74 33.97 -16.27
N ASP A 99 -26.41 35.00 -15.52
CA ASP A 99 -25.04 35.26 -15.08
C ASP A 99 -24.75 34.56 -13.75
N ALA A 100 -23.53 34.04 -13.58
CA ALA A 100 -23.02 33.64 -12.28
C ALA A 100 -22.09 34.71 -11.72
N ILE A 101 -21.93 34.73 -10.39
CA ILE A 101 -21.05 35.62 -9.66
C ILE A 101 -20.00 34.78 -8.93
N ILE A 102 -18.73 35.13 -9.12
CA ILE A 102 -17.62 34.65 -8.31
C ILE A 102 -17.31 35.73 -7.26
N SER A 103 -17.50 35.40 -5.99
CA SER A 103 -17.08 36.22 -4.86
C SER A 103 -15.70 35.76 -4.37
N VAL A 104 -14.79 36.71 -4.19
CA VAL A 104 -13.45 36.47 -3.67
C VAL A 104 -13.25 37.32 -2.41
N ALA A 105 -12.82 36.69 -1.33
CA ALA A 105 -12.34 37.36 -0.13
C ALA A 105 -10.87 36.94 0.12
N PRO A 106 -9.88 37.80 -0.15
CA PRO A 106 -8.46 37.41 -0.12
C PRO A 106 -7.86 37.25 1.29
N GLY A 107 -8.59 37.63 2.35
CA GLY A 107 -8.05 37.65 3.70
C GLY A 107 -6.76 38.48 3.77
N SER A 108 -5.70 37.89 4.30
CA SER A 108 -4.35 38.49 4.40
C SER A 108 -3.49 38.33 3.15
N TYR A 109 -3.95 37.62 2.11
CA TYR A 109 -3.18 37.36 0.91
C TYR A 109 -3.08 38.60 0.01
N THR A 110 -1.85 38.98 -0.37
CA THR A 110 -1.56 40.18 -1.18
C THR A 110 -0.92 39.86 -2.54
N GLY A 111 -0.95 38.59 -2.96
CA GLY A 111 -0.37 38.15 -4.23
C GLY A 111 -1.31 38.28 -5.41
N THR A 112 -0.95 37.61 -6.50
CA THR A 112 -1.70 37.59 -7.75
C THR A 112 -2.64 36.38 -7.82
N TYR A 113 -3.54 36.39 -8.81
CA TYR A 113 -4.40 35.25 -9.15
C TYR A 113 -4.55 35.11 -10.67
N SER A 114 -4.94 33.92 -11.09
CA SER A 114 -5.49 33.64 -12.41
C SER A 114 -6.84 32.94 -12.29
N LEU A 115 -7.75 33.24 -13.22
CA LEU A 115 -9.08 32.67 -13.34
C LEU A 115 -9.29 32.28 -14.80
N GLN A 116 -9.62 31.01 -15.03
CA GLN A 116 -10.04 30.47 -16.31
C GLN A 116 -11.43 29.85 -16.16
N VAL A 117 -12.35 30.20 -17.06
CA VAL A 117 -13.68 29.60 -17.16
C VAL A 117 -13.91 29.14 -18.59
N ASN A 118 -14.25 27.87 -18.76
CA ASN A 118 -14.51 27.28 -20.07
C ASN A 118 -15.91 26.69 -20.15
N LYS A 119 -16.48 26.67 -21.36
CA LYS A 119 -17.75 26.04 -21.69
C LYS A 119 -17.51 24.62 -22.18
N TRP A 120 -18.25 23.68 -21.61
CA TRP A 120 -18.20 22.25 -21.90
C TRP A 120 -19.57 21.73 -22.36
N PRO A 121 -19.61 20.73 -23.27
CA PRO A 121 -20.83 19.98 -23.53
C PRO A 121 -21.26 19.25 -22.25
N LEU A 122 -22.57 19.22 -21.99
CA LEU A 122 -23.12 18.45 -20.87
C LEU A 122 -22.97 16.95 -21.16
N SER A 123 -22.40 16.21 -20.21
CA SER A 123 -22.13 14.78 -20.38
C SER A 123 -22.39 13.99 -19.10
N ARG A 124 -22.79 12.72 -19.25
CA ARG A 124 -22.85 11.75 -18.14
C ARG A 124 -21.49 11.14 -17.79
N ARG A 125 -20.47 11.43 -18.59
CA ARG A 125 -19.11 10.87 -18.46
C ARG A 125 -18.10 11.86 -17.85
N VAL A 126 -18.52 13.08 -17.54
CA VAL A 126 -17.68 14.07 -16.84
C VAL A 126 -18.49 14.61 -15.66
N LYS A 127 -17.94 14.55 -14.44
CA LYS A 127 -18.62 15.06 -13.24
C LYS A 127 -19.04 16.52 -13.45
N ALA A 128 -20.29 16.84 -13.14
CA ALA A 128 -20.81 18.20 -13.27
C ALA A 128 -21.83 18.54 -12.17
N GLY A 129 -21.72 19.76 -11.63
CA GLY A 129 -22.61 20.31 -10.59
C GLY A 129 -22.15 19.97 -9.17
N PRO A 130 -22.79 20.54 -8.13
CA PRO A 130 -22.64 19.99 -6.79
C PRO A 130 -23.34 18.63 -6.73
N SER A 131 -22.60 17.57 -6.39
CA SER A 131 -23.10 16.19 -6.25
C SER A 131 -22.95 15.67 -4.82
N HIS A 132 -22.94 16.54 -3.81
CA HIS A 132 -22.55 16.19 -2.44
C HIS A 132 -23.68 15.57 -1.59
N ARG A 133 -24.85 15.36 -2.18
CA ARG A 133 -26.00 14.71 -1.54
C ARG A 133 -26.63 13.73 -2.50
N TRP A 134 -27.20 12.64 -1.99
CA TRP A 134 -27.85 11.64 -2.83
C TRP A 134 -29.04 12.21 -3.63
N GLN A 135 -29.69 13.25 -3.14
CA GLN A 135 -30.76 13.95 -3.86
C GLN A 135 -30.26 14.69 -5.11
N ASP A 136 -29.00 15.12 -5.10
CA ASP A 136 -28.34 15.82 -6.20
C ASP A 136 -27.50 14.87 -7.07
N ALA A 137 -27.69 13.55 -6.91
CA ALA A 137 -26.84 12.56 -7.55
C ALA A 137 -26.83 12.69 -9.08
N MET A 138 -25.63 12.77 -9.64
CA MET A 138 -25.43 12.86 -11.09
C MET A 138 -25.79 11.54 -11.76
N ALA A 139 -26.59 11.59 -12.84
CA ALA A 139 -26.91 10.40 -13.63
C ALA A 139 -25.68 9.92 -14.42
N ILE A 140 -25.40 8.62 -14.35
CA ILE A 140 -24.32 7.95 -15.08
C ILE A 140 -24.86 6.73 -15.82
N ASP A 141 -24.13 6.27 -16.84
CA ASP A 141 -24.45 5.05 -17.58
C ASP A 141 -23.53 3.91 -17.11
N PRO A 142 -24.06 2.77 -16.63
CA PRO A 142 -23.24 1.67 -16.16
C PRO A 142 -22.48 1.01 -17.34
N GLY A 143 -21.29 0.49 -17.07
CA GLY A 143 -20.37 -0.01 -18.10
C GLY A 143 -19.48 1.09 -18.72
N THR A 144 -19.57 2.33 -18.24
CA THR A 144 -18.76 3.45 -18.73
C THR A 144 -17.79 3.98 -17.66
N THR A 145 -16.89 4.87 -18.09
CA THR A 145 -15.99 5.63 -17.21
C THR A 145 -16.50 7.06 -17.06
N VAL A 146 -16.52 7.55 -15.82
CA VAL A 146 -16.78 8.94 -15.47
C VAL A 146 -15.46 9.59 -15.05
N PHE A 147 -15.06 10.64 -15.75
CA PHE A 147 -13.94 11.51 -15.39
C PHE A 147 -14.41 12.54 -14.38
N ALA A 148 -13.81 12.53 -13.19
CA ALA A 148 -14.27 13.33 -12.07
C ALA A 148 -13.12 14.01 -11.34
N TYR A 149 -13.51 14.90 -10.44
CA TYR A 149 -12.60 15.68 -9.61
C TYR A 149 -13.22 15.81 -8.22
N GLY A 150 -12.38 15.91 -7.19
CA GLY A 150 -12.77 16.08 -5.79
C GLY A 150 -12.12 17.29 -5.15
N ASP A 151 -11.80 18.30 -5.96
CA ASP A 151 -11.05 19.48 -5.55
C ASP A 151 -11.89 20.50 -4.76
N GLU A 152 -13.19 20.26 -4.58
CA GLU A 152 -14.01 21.01 -3.62
C GLU A 152 -13.61 20.71 -2.17
N ALA A 153 -13.12 19.50 -1.89
CA ALA A 153 -12.52 19.15 -0.61
C ALA A 153 -11.08 19.70 -0.52
N GLU A 154 -10.65 20.04 0.69
CA GLU A 154 -9.31 20.56 0.95
C GLU A 154 -8.25 19.49 0.67
N TYR A 155 -7.26 19.81 -0.16
CA TYR A 155 -6.18 18.91 -0.55
C TYR A 155 -5.26 18.58 0.64
N ILE A 156 -4.79 19.63 1.32
CA ILE A 156 -4.25 19.58 2.68
C ILE A 156 -5.26 20.34 3.52
N PRO A 157 -5.75 19.80 4.64
CA PRO A 157 -6.75 20.49 5.43
C PRO A 157 -6.23 21.80 6.02
N VAL A 158 -7.14 22.76 6.20
CA VAL A 158 -6.87 24.00 6.91
C VAL A 158 -6.32 23.68 8.32
N PRO A 159 -5.26 24.37 8.76
CA PRO A 159 -4.76 24.26 10.13
C PRO A 159 -5.89 24.38 11.15
N GLU A 160 -5.81 23.62 12.25
CA GLU A 160 -6.79 23.64 13.37
C GLU A 160 -8.17 22.99 13.11
N THR A 161 -8.56 22.72 11.86
CA THR A 161 -9.84 22.03 11.61
C THR A 161 -9.87 20.67 12.34
N PRO A 162 -10.86 20.35 13.18
CA PRO A 162 -10.87 19.07 13.91
C PRO A 162 -10.92 17.86 12.96
N ARG A 163 -10.26 16.75 13.33
CA ARG A 163 -10.18 15.54 12.49
C ARG A 163 -11.56 14.99 12.12
N ARG A 164 -12.49 14.93 13.09
CA ARG A 164 -13.88 14.52 12.85
C ARG A 164 -14.54 15.38 11.78
N THR A 165 -14.49 16.70 11.93
CA THR A 165 -15.10 17.65 10.98
C THR A 165 -14.60 17.45 9.55
N ARG A 166 -13.30 17.19 9.37
CA ARG A 166 -12.70 16.90 8.05
C ARG A 166 -13.24 15.60 7.46
N VAL A 167 -13.24 14.53 8.25
CA VAL A 167 -13.62 13.18 7.80
C VAL A 167 -15.12 13.07 7.52
N GLU A 168 -15.96 13.82 8.23
CA GLU A 168 -17.41 13.79 8.10
C GLU A 168 -17.95 14.85 7.15
N ASP A 169 -17.09 15.68 6.53
CA ASP A 169 -17.53 16.73 5.61
C ASP A 169 -18.24 16.15 4.38
N PRO A 170 -19.53 16.48 4.16
CA PRO A 170 -20.28 16.02 2.99
C PRO A 170 -19.65 16.42 1.66
N VAL A 171 -18.89 17.53 1.60
CA VAL A 171 -18.21 17.98 0.37
C VAL A 171 -17.20 16.96 -0.15
N SER A 172 -16.71 16.07 0.73
CA SER A 172 -15.78 15.01 0.39
C SER A 172 -16.44 13.79 -0.26
N THR A 173 -17.76 13.82 -0.46
CA THR A 173 -18.52 12.71 -1.05
C THR A 173 -19.22 13.17 -2.32
N ASP A 174 -19.03 12.44 -3.42
CA ASP A 174 -19.75 12.63 -4.66
C ASP A 174 -20.79 11.52 -4.84
N TRP A 175 -22.01 11.90 -5.19
CA TRP A 175 -23.12 10.99 -5.42
C TRP A 175 -23.43 10.87 -6.91
N PHE A 176 -23.51 9.62 -7.38
CA PHE A 176 -23.96 9.25 -8.71
C PHE A 176 -25.19 8.36 -8.61
N ARG A 177 -25.96 8.27 -9.69
CA ARG A 177 -27.09 7.34 -9.81
C ARG A 177 -27.22 6.74 -11.20
N PHE A 178 -27.76 5.54 -11.28
CA PHE A 178 -28.08 4.89 -12.54
C PHE A 178 -29.34 4.04 -12.40
N GLU A 179 -29.99 3.77 -13.54
CA GLU A 179 -31.17 2.92 -13.62
C GLU A 179 -30.78 1.50 -14.03
N PHE A 180 -31.32 0.51 -13.32
CA PHE A 180 -31.21 -0.90 -13.68
C PHE A 180 -32.58 -1.46 -14.08
N ASP A 181 -32.66 -2.12 -15.24
CA ASP A 181 -33.94 -2.59 -15.80
C ASP A 181 -34.50 -3.83 -15.09
N GLY A 182 -33.66 -4.59 -14.38
CA GLY A 182 -34.03 -5.83 -13.69
C GLY A 182 -34.35 -7.01 -14.62
N ILE A 183 -34.03 -6.95 -15.91
CA ILE A 183 -34.37 -8.02 -16.87
C ILE A 183 -33.58 -9.29 -16.57
N LYS A 184 -32.29 -9.15 -16.28
CA LYS A 184 -31.42 -10.25 -15.82
C LYS A 184 -30.45 -9.72 -14.78
N PRO A 185 -30.16 -10.50 -13.72
CA PRO A 185 -29.13 -10.12 -12.76
C PRO A 185 -27.80 -9.80 -13.44
N LYS A 186 -27.07 -8.83 -12.90
CA LYS A 186 -25.74 -8.43 -13.41
C LYS A 186 -24.74 -8.31 -12.27
N LEU A 187 -23.56 -8.88 -12.45
CA LEU A 187 -22.40 -8.54 -11.62
C LEU A 187 -21.84 -7.22 -12.15
N ILE A 188 -21.73 -6.22 -11.28
CA ILE A 188 -21.13 -4.93 -11.57
C ILE A 188 -19.93 -4.70 -10.66
N PHE A 189 -18.84 -4.22 -11.25
CA PHE A 189 -17.66 -3.76 -10.55
C PHE A 189 -17.65 -2.23 -10.54
N PHE A 190 -17.66 -1.62 -9.36
CA PHE A 190 -17.41 -0.19 -9.17
C PHE A 190 -15.96 0.01 -8.75
N GLN A 191 -15.23 0.85 -9.47
CA GLN A 191 -13.81 1.07 -9.20
C GLN A 191 -13.47 2.55 -9.30
N VAL A 192 -12.85 3.08 -8.26
CA VAL A 192 -12.25 4.42 -8.26
C VAL A 192 -10.80 4.28 -8.71
N GLU A 193 -10.39 5.06 -9.69
CA GLU A 193 -9.01 5.13 -10.16
C GLU A 193 -8.36 6.45 -9.79
N LEU A 194 -7.11 6.35 -9.36
CA LEU A 194 -6.31 7.44 -8.83
C LEU A 194 -4.91 7.35 -9.45
N THR A 195 -4.46 8.43 -10.10
CA THR A 195 -3.10 8.55 -10.64
C THR A 195 -2.06 8.38 -9.52
N GLU A 196 -2.32 9.00 -8.37
CA GLU A 196 -1.51 8.86 -7.16
C GLU A 196 -2.43 8.81 -5.94
N ARG A 197 -2.14 7.88 -5.00
CA ARG A 197 -3.00 7.54 -3.85
C ARG A 197 -2.71 8.35 -2.59
N ASP A 198 -1.54 9.01 -2.51
CA ASP A 198 -1.06 9.76 -1.33
C ASP A 198 -1.10 9.01 0.01
N GLN A 199 -1.34 7.68 -0.01
CA GLN A 199 -1.64 6.87 1.18
C GLN A 199 -2.85 7.38 1.99
N VAL A 200 -3.79 8.06 1.31
CA VAL A 200 -5.07 8.52 1.89
C VAL A 200 -6.19 7.60 1.39
N PRO A 201 -6.98 6.99 2.29
CA PRO A 201 -8.06 6.09 1.90
C PRO A 201 -9.13 6.75 1.02
N SER A 202 -9.72 5.93 0.17
CA SER A 202 -10.86 6.27 -0.69
C SER A 202 -11.95 5.21 -0.58
N ASN A 203 -13.21 5.60 -0.75
CA ASN A 203 -14.34 4.68 -0.62
C ASN A 203 -15.32 4.78 -1.79
N VAL A 204 -15.87 3.63 -2.20
CA VAL A 204 -17.05 3.52 -3.05
C VAL A 204 -18.08 2.60 -2.39
N SER A 205 -19.24 3.19 -2.07
CA SER A 205 -20.40 2.49 -1.50
C SER A 205 -21.60 2.60 -2.43
N VAL A 206 -22.48 1.59 -2.40
CA VAL A 206 -23.66 1.49 -3.27
C VAL A 206 -24.91 1.50 -2.41
N PHE A 207 -25.95 2.22 -2.80
CA PHE A 207 -27.16 2.42 -2.01
C PHE A 207 -28.43 2.22 -2.85
N ARG A 208 -29.52 1.88 -2.16
CA ARG A 208 -30.90 2.06 -2.64
C ARG A 208 -31.63 3.02 -1.72
N ILE A 209 -32.70 3.67 -2.22
CA ILE A 209 -33.58 4.46 -1.37
C ILE A 209 -34.70 3.57 -0.85
N LYS A 210 -34.78 3.44 0.48
CA LYS A 210 -35.85 2.77 1.21
C LYS A 210 -36.38 3.74 2.25
N ASP A 211 -37.70 3.88 2.35
CA ASP A 211 -38.37 4.81 3.26
C ASP A 211 -37.82 6.25 3.23
N GLY A 212 -37.47 6.72 2.02
CA GLY A 212 -36.93 8.07 1.80
C GLY A 212 -35.49 8.28 2.27
N LYS A 213 -34.75 7.22 2.59
CA LYS A 213 -33.36 7.28 3.08
C LYS A 213 -32.45 6.34 2.27
N PRO A 214 -31.17 6.67 2.10
CA PRO A 214 -30.20 5.76 1.51
C PRO A 214 -29.90 4.61 2.48
N GLU A 215 -30.11 3.37 2.01
CA GLU A 215 -29.70 2.13 2.65
C GLU A 215 -28.62 1.47 1.79
N GLU A 216 -27.50 1.10 2.40
CA GLU A 216 -26.38 0.51 1.67
C GLU A 216 -26.76 -0.88 1.12
N TYR A 217 -26.35 -1.15 -0.10
CA TYR A 217 -26.62 -2.37 -0.86
C TYR A 217 -25.38 -3.26 -0.85
N PHE A 218 -25.52 -4.48 -0.34
CA PHE A 218 -24.40 -5.41 -0.08
C PHE A 218 -24.42 -6.68 -0.94
N GLU A 219 -25.43 -6.86 -1.79
CA GLU A 219 -25.53 -8.11 -2.56
C GLU A 219 -24.35 -8.27 -3.54
N GLY A 220 -23.68 -9.42 -3.52
CA GLY A 220 -22.49 -9.67 -4.34
C GLY A 220 -21.18 -9.09 -3.77
N GLU A 221 -21.21 -8.61 -2.52
CA GLU A 221 -20.03 -8.17 -1.79
C GLU A 221 -18.98 -9.27 -1.68
N ASP A 222 -17.72 -8.85 -1.79
CA ASP A 222 -16.58 -9.75 -1.69
C ASP A 222 -16.01 -9.78 -0.26
N PRO A 223 -15.28 -10.84 0.11
CA PRO A 223 -14.70 -10.95 1.44
C PRO A 223 -13.60 -9.91 1.72
N VAL A 224 -13.09 -9.20 0.70
CA VAL A 224 -12.05 -8.16 0.85
C VAL A 224 -12.64 -6.80 1.25
N THR A 225 -13.95 -6.59 1.12
CA THR A 225 -14.59 -5.31 1.47
C THR A 225 -14.53 -5.00 2.96
N PHE A 226 -14.63 -6.00 3.83
CA PHE A 226 -14.44 -5.80 5.26
C PHE A 226 -12.97 -5.49 5.57
N PRO A 227 -12.66 -4.55 6.48
CA PRO A 227 -11.28 -4.30 6.88
C PRO A 227 -10.64 -5.57 7.45
N HIS A 228 -9.69 -6.17 6.72
CA HIS A 228 -8.88 -7.28 7.24
C HIS A 228 -7.98 -6.84 8.40
N GLU A 229 -7.69 -5.54 8.46
CA GLU A 229 -6.74 -4.93 9.38
C GLU A 229 -7.15 -3.49 9.70
N VAL A 230 -6.40 -2.85 10.61
CA VAL A 230 -6.65 -1.49 11.07
C VAL A 230 -6.37 -0.50 9.93
N GLN A 231 -7.40 0.23 9.52
CA GLN A 231 -7.31 1.25 8.47
C GLN A 231 -7.48 2.65 9.08
N ALA A 232 -6.90 3.66 8.41
CA ALA A 232 -7.01 5.04 8.86
C ALA A 232 -8.44 5.58 8.78
N LEU A 233 -9.17 5.18 7.75
CA LEU A 233 -10.58 5.41 7.54
C LEU A 233 -11.19 4.14 6.95
N PRO A 234 -12.45 3.80 7.27
CA PRO A 234 -13.15 2.74 6.56
C PRO A 234 -13.30 3.14 5.09
N GLY A 235 -12.91 2.24 4.19
CA GLY A 235 -13.08 2.49 2.76
C GLY A 235 -12.69 1.30 1.90
N ASN A 236 -13.22 1.26 0.69
CA ASN A 236 -12.83 0.33 -0.35
C ASN A 236 -12.91 1.06 -1.70
N LYS A 237 -11.83 1.16 -2.47
CA LYS A 237 -11.85 1.80 -3.80
C LYS A 237 -12.37 0.89 -4.91
N PHE A 238 -12.66 -0.37 -4.58
CA PHE A 238 -13.21 -1.37 -5.49
C PHE A 238 -14.31 -2.17 -4.80
N THR A 239 -15.53 -2.10 -5.33
CA THR A 239 -16.70 -2.73 -4.72
C THR A 239 -17.46 -3.51 -5.79
N PRO A 240 -17.49 -4.86 -5.73
CA PRO A 240 -18.35 -5.68 -6.57
C PRO A 240 -19.76 -5.78 -5.98
N ARG A 241 -20.79 -5.78 -6.83
CA ARG A 241 -22.20 -6.00 -6.46
C ARG A 241 -22.93 -6.84 -7.51
N ILE A 242 -23.94 -7.61 -7.09
CA ILE A 242 -24.89 -8.26 -8.00
C ILE A 242 -26.18 -7.44 -7.98
N LEU A 243 -26.52 -6.81 -9.09
CA LEU A 243 -27.80 -6.10 -9.27
C LEU A 243 -28.87 -7.12 -9.64
N ARG A 244 -29.95 -7.23 -8.85
CA ARG A 244 -31.10 -8.11 -9.17
C ARG A 244 -32.41 -7.37 -9.39
N GLU A 245 -32.69 -6.39 -8.56
CA GLU A 245 -34.01 -5.76 -8.52
C GLU A 245 -34.01 -4.48 -9.33
N LYS A 246 -34.98 -4.35 -10.23
CA LYS A 246 -35.21 -3.16 -11.05
C LYS A 246 -35.25 -1.88 -10.20
N GLY A 247 -34.75 -0.79 -10.77
CA GLY A 247 -34.89 0.57 -10.24
C GLY A 247 -33.57 1.33 -10.13
N THR A 248 -33.62 2.45 -9.42
CA THR A 248 -32.48 3.35 -9.24
C THR A 248 -31.52 2.85 -8.17
N TYR A 249 -30.25 2.80 -8.53
CA TYR A 249 -29.13 2.59 -7.61
C TYR A 249 -28.33 3.89 -7.49
N TYR A 250 -27.79 4.12 -6.30
CA TYR A 250 -26.97 5.28 -5.97
C TYR A 250 -25.55 4.81 -5.64
N VAL A 251 -24.55 5.60 -5.99
CA VAL A 251 -23.14 5.33 -5.72
C VAL A 251 -22.56 6.55 -5.03
N ALA A 252 -21.99 6.36 -3.83
CA ALA A 252 -21.28 7.40 -3.11
C ALA A 252 -19.78 7.17 -3.21
N ILE A 253 -19.05 8.18 -3.67
CA ILE A 253 -17.60 8.16 -3.84
C ILE A 253 -16.96 9.17 -2.89
N ARG A 254 -16.13 8.69 -1.97
CA ARG A 254 -15.19 9.53 -1.22
C ARG A 254 -13.81 9.34 -1.82
N SER A 255 -13.43 10.22 -2.74
CA SER A 255 -12.14 10.09 -3.44
C SER A 255 -10.96 10.52 -2.55
N SER A 256 -11.11 11.59 -1.77
CA SER A 256 -10.02 12.26 -1.03
C SER A 256 -8.88 12.79 -1.93
N HIS A 257 -9.16 12.95 -3.24
CA HIS A 257 -8.18 13.28 -4.27
C HIS A 257 -8.74 14.34 -5.24
N PRO A 258 -7.89 15.27 -5.73
CA PRO A 258 -8.37 16.36 -6.55
C PRO A 258 -8.85 15.89 -7.94
N GLU A 259 -8.36 14.76 -8.44
CA GLU A 259 -8.87 14.06 -9.63
C GLU A 259 -9.10 12.56 -9.36
N TYR A 260 -10.11 11.98 -10.01
CA TYR A 260 -10.34 10.52 -10.00
C TYR A 260 -11.17 10.08 -11.21
N LYS A 261 -11.17 8.77 -11.50
CA LYS A 261 -12.07 8.16 -12.49
C LYS A 261 -12.96 7.12 -11.81
N LEU A 262 -14.27 7.18 -12.01
CA LEU A 262 -15.19 6.11 -11.61
C LEU A 262 -15.42 5.19 -12.81
N ARG A 263 -14.91 3.96 -12.74
CA ARG A 263 -15.14 2.92 -13.74
C ARG A 263 -16.20 1.95 -13.28
N THR A 264 -17.10 1.61 -14.20
CA THR A 264 -18.06 0.53 -14.01
C THR A 264 -17.87 -0.55 -15.06
N ARG A 265 -17.87 -1.83 -14.66
CA ARG A 265 -17.80 -2.98 -15.59
C ARG A 265 -18.92 -3.97 -15.28
N LEU A 266 -19.59 -4.46 -16.32
CA LEU A 266 -20.76 -5.33 -16.21
C LEU A 266 -20.45 -6.73 -16.74
N TYR A 267 -20.91 -7.74 -16.00
CA TYR A 267 -20.85 -9.15 -16.37
C TYR A 267 -22.19 -9.83 -16.05
N ASP A 268 -22.44 -10.97 -16.68
CA ASP A 268 -23.41 -11.92 -16.11
C ASP A 268 -22.85 -12.46 -14.78
N PRO A 269 -23.68 -12.79 -13.77
CA PRO A 269 -23.17 -13.35 -12.53
C PRO A 269 -22.59 -14.78 -12.73
N PRO A 270 -21.44 -15.10 -12.12
CA PRO A 270 -20.88 -16.45 -12.09
C PRO A 270 -21.75 -17.43 -11.26
N PRO A 271 -21.51 -18.75 -11.34
CA PRO A 271 -20.43 -19.43 -12.09
C PRO A 271 -20.66 -19.44 -13.60
N TYR A 272 -19.57 -19.36 -14.39
CA TYR A 272 -19.65 -19.41 -15.85
C TYR A 272 -19.37 -20.81 -16.39
N SER A 273 -20.08 -21.16 -17.47
CA SER A 273 -19.76 -22.34 -18.29
C SER A 273 -18.63 -22.06 -19.29
N SER A 274 -18.45 -20.81 -19.73
CA SER A 274 -17.32 -20.38 -20.57
C SER A 274 -16.07 -20.15 -19.71
N PRO A 275 -14.98 -20.91 -19.93
CA PRO A 275 -13.72 -20.69 -19.24
C PRO A 275 -13.11 -19.32 -19.52
N GLU A 276 -13.28 -18.80 -20.74
CA GLU A 276 -12.73 -17.50 -21.13
C GLU A 276 -13.39 -16.37 -20.34
N GLN A 277 -14.72 -16.45 -20.14
CA GLN A 277 -15.45 -15.50 -19.30
C GLN A 277 -15.07 -15.65 -17.83
N ALA A 278 -14.90 -16.88 -17.33
CA ALA A 278 -14.45 -17.12 -15.97
C ALA A 278 -13.08 -16.50 -15.68
N VAL A 279 -12.11 -16.70 -16.59
CA VAL A 279 -10.78 -16.11 -16.50
C VAL A 279 -10.85 -14.58 -16.57
N ARG A 280 -11.62 -14.00 -17.51
CA ARG A 280 -11.75 -12.53 -17.65
C ARG A 280 -12.29 -11.89 -16.36
N THR A 281 -13.43 -12.38 -15.85
CA THR A 281 -14.04 -11.82 -14.64
C THR A 281 -13.11 -12.00 -13.42
N GLY A 282 -12.45 -13.15 -13.30
CA GLY A 282 -11.48 -13.41 -12.24
C GLY A 282 -10.26 -12.49 -12.28
N LEU A 283 -9.71 -12.23 -13.48
CA LEU A 283 -8.60 -11.29 -13.68
C LEU A 283 -9.00 -9.86 -13.31
N ASP A 284 -10.18 -9.41 -13.76
CA ASP A 284 -10.67 -8.07 -13.44
C ASP A 284 -10.91 -7.89 -11.94
N TYR A 285 -11.42 -8.93 -11.27
CA TYR A 285 -11.61 -8.95 -9.83
C TYR A 285 -10.27 -8.90 -9.08
N ILE A 286 -9.35 -9.84 -9.34
CA ILE A 286 -8.14 -10.00 -8.52
C ILE A 286 -7.21 -8.78 -8.60
N LEU A 287 -7.08 -8.15 -9.78
CA LEU A 287 -6.29 -6.93 -9.95
C LEU A 287 -6.93 -5.72 -9.24
N ALA A 288 -8.26 -5.58 -9.34
CA ALA A 288 -8.94 -4.47 -8.70
C ALA A 288 -8.94 -4.60 -7.17
N ALA A 289 -9.20 -5.80 -6.64
CA ALA A 289 -9.14 -6.07 -5.21
C ALA A 289 -7.71 -5.89 -4.65
N GLY A 290 -6.69 -6.34 -5.39
CA GLY A 290 -5.29 -6.20 -4.98
C GLY A 290 -4.82 -4.75 -4.92
N ASP A 291 -5.15 -3.95 -5.95
CA ASP A 291 -4.94 -2.51 -5.92
C ASP A 291 -5.71 -1.84 -4.78
N SER A 292 -6.97 -2.22 -4.58
CA SER A 292 -7.82 -1.61 -3.56
C SER A 292 -7.30 -1.79 -2.14
N TRP A 293 -6.78 -2.96 -1.83
CA TRP A 293 -6.15 -3.25 -0.54
C TRP A 293 -5.04 -2.24 -0.20
N HIS A 294 -4.24 -1.82 -1.18
CA HIS A 294 -3.17 -0.84 -0.97
C HIS A 294 -3.67 0.59 -0.81
N ALA A 295 -4.83 0.94 -1.36
CA ALA A 295 -5.41 2.27 -1.21
C ALA A 295 -5.96 2.53 0.20
N ASN A 296 -6.35 1.48 0.92
CA ASN A 296 -6.80 1.59 2.30
C ASN A 296 -5.68 1.42 3.33
N THR A 297 -4.46 1.21 2.83
CA THR A 297 -3.21 0.99 3.55
C THR A 297 -3.25 -0.16 4.59
N PRO A 298 -2.33 -1.13 4.50
CA PRO A 298 -2.34 -2.24 5.45
C PRO A 298 -1.86 -1.87 6.86
N ARG A 299 -2.39 -2.60 7.85
CA ARG A 299 -1.89 -2.70 9.24
C ARG A 299 -1.54 -1.37 9.91
N ARG A 300 -2.47 -0.44 10.11
CA ARG A 300 -2.23 0.79 10.89
C ARG A 300 -1.20 1.75 10.29
N GLY A 301 -0.94 1.61 8.99
CA GLY A 301 0.10 2.34 8.28
C GLY A 301 -0.34 3.61 7.56
N GLY A 302 -1.65 3.80 7.34
CA GLY A 302 -2.22 4.86 6.51
C GLY A 302 -2.39 6.18 7.27
N THR A 303 -2.53 7.28 6.54
CA THR A 303 -2.83 8.60 7.10
C THR A 303 -4.27 9.02 6.77
N ILE A 304 -4.87 9.83 7.65
CA ILE A 304 -6.22 10.40 7.42
C ILE A 304 -6.13 11.60 6.47
N ASP A 305 -4.99 12.29 6.45
CA ASP A 305 -4.75 13.47 5.63
C ASP A 305 -3.27 13.58 5.18
N ARG A 306 -2.98 14.62 4.41
CA ARG A 306 -1.64 14.91 3.85
C ARG A 306 -0.76 15.74 4.78
N THR A 307 -1.14 16.00 6.04
CA THR A 307 -0.29 16.71 7.01
C THR A 307 0.72 15.78 7.69
N SER A 308 0.43 14.49 7.74
CA SER A 308 1.28 13.46 8.35
C SER A 308 2.06 12.67 7.31
N SER A 309 3.26 12.21 7.68
CA SER A 309 3.98 11.18 6.92
C SER A 309 3.53 9.79 7.34
N VAL A 310 3.51 8.86 6.38
CA VAL A 310 3.40 7.42 6.67
C VAL A 310 4.68 6.88 7.32
N HIS A 311 4.58 5.70 7.92
CA HIS A 311 5.74 4.91 8.30
C HIS A 311 6.42 4.30 7.06
N GLN A 312 7.72 4.03 7.12
CA GLN A 312 8.43 3.41 6.01
C GLN A 312 7.81 2.07 5.60
N GLU A 313 7.42 1.23 6.57
CA GLU A 313 6.78 -0.06 6.34
C GLU A 313 5.58 0.05 5.38
N THR A 314 4.74 1.07 5.58
CA THR A 314 3.61 1.40 4.70
C THR A 314 4.05 1.71 3.28
N SER A 315 5.06 2.57 3.14
CA SER A 315 5.51 3.08 1.84
C SER A 315 6.07 1.98 0.95
N LEU A 316 6.68 0.95 1.55
CA LEU A 316 7.35 -0.15 0.85
C LEU A 316 6.54 -1.46 0.81
N CYS A 317 5.37 -1.53 1.42
CA CYS A 317 4.61 -2.78 1.51
C CYS A 317 4.25 -3.36 0.12
N VAL A 318 4.68 -4.60 -0.16
CA VAL A 318 4.41 -5.35 -1.40
C VAL A 318 3.64 -6.65 -1.17
N ALA A 319 2.81 -6.70 -0.12
CA ALA A 319 2.12 -7.89 0.41
C ALA A 319 1.90 -9.06 -0.58
N CYS A 320 2.24 -10.28 -0.14
CA CYS A 320 2.13 -11.49 -0.97
C CYS A 320 0.78 -11.60 -1.69
N HIS A 321 -0.31 -11.52 -0.94
CA HIS A 321 -1.66 -11.76 -1.45
C HIS A 321 -2.19 -10.63 -2.33
N ALA A 322 -2.08 -9.37 -1.89
CA ALA A 322 -2.62 -8.23 -2.62
C ALA A 322 -1.73 -7.72 -3.77
N THR A 323 -0.49 -8.20 -3.89
CA THR A 323 0.48 -7.68 -4.89
C THR A 323 1.06 -8.78 -5.77
N HIS A 324 1.61 -9.85 -5.19
CA HIS A 324 2.25 -10.90 -5.98
C HIS A 324 1.21 -11.76 -6.70
N PHE A 325 0.10 -12.08 -6.04
CA PHE A 325 -0.88 -13.00 -6.63
C PHE A 325 -1.67 -12.40 -7.81
N PRO A 326 -2.19 -11.16 -7.73
CA PRO A 326 -2.82 -10.50 -8.88
C PRO A 326 -1.87 -10.37 -10.07
N GLN A 327 -0.61 -9.98 -9.83
CA GLN A 327 0.38 -9.86 -10.90
C GLN A 327 0.71 -11.21 -11.54
N ARG A 328 0.95 -12.25 -10.72
CA ARG A 328 1.19 -13.61 -11.24
C ARG A 328 0.01 -14.12 -12.06
N ALA A 329 -1.23 -13.92 -11.61
CA ALA A 329 -2.42 -14.31 -12.36
C ALA A 329 -2.47 -13.62 -13.74
N GLN A 330 -2.31 -12.30 -13.79
CA GLN A 330 -2.40 -11.54 -15.03
C GLN A 330 -1.24 -11.81 -16.00
N LEU A 331 -0.01 -11.92 -15.50
CA LEU A 331 1.17 -12.07 -16.34
C LEU A 331 1.26 -13.46 -16.97
N TYR A 332 0.84 -14.50 -16.28
CA TYR A 332 0.72 -15.83 -16.90
C TYR A 332 -0.49 -15.92 -17.83
N ALA A 333 -1.62 -15.29 -17.50
CA ALA A 333 -2.76 -15.25 -18.41
C ALA A 333 -2.44 -14.50 -19.72
N ALA A 334 -1.58 -13.47 -19.67
CA ALA A 334 -1.10 -12.76 -20.85
C ALA A 334 -0.31 -13.69 -21.81
N ARG A 335 0.56 -14.57 -21.29
CA ARG A 335 1.23 -15.63 -22.09
C ARG A 335 0.22 -16.50 -22.84
N ASN A 336 -0.93 -16.73 -22.23
CA ASN A 336 -2.02 -17.54 -22.77
C ASN A 336 -3.05 -16.73 -23.59
N GLY A 337 -2.70 -15.51 -24.03
CA GLY A 337 -3.53 -14.71 -24.94
C GLY A 337 -4.65 -13.89 -24.27
N TYR A 338 -4.67 -13.77 -22.95
CA TYR A 338 -5.64 -12.94 -22.23
C TYR A 338 -5.10 -11.51 -22.02
N PRO A 339 -5.73 -10.47 -22.60
CA PRO A 339 -5.20 -9.11 -22.53
C PRO A 339 -5.34 -8.50 -21.13
N VAL A 340 -4.50 -7.51 -20.85
CA VAL A 340 -4.60 -6.69 -19.64
C VAL A 340 -5.71 -5.65 -19.81
N VAL A 341 -6.80 -5.76 -19.04
CA VAL A 341 -7.88 -4.76 -19.01
C VAL A 341 -7.73 -3.80 -17.83
N GLN A 342 -7.33 -4.30 -16.66
CA GLN A 342 -7.04 -3.50 -15.45
C GLN A 342 -5.61 -2.93 -15.50
N ARG A 343 -5.33 -2.10 -16.53
CA ARG A 343 -3.97 -1.67 -16.85
C ARG A 343 -3.34 -0.79 -15.76
N GLN A 344 -4.09 0.15 -15.19
CA GLN A 344 -3.60 1.00 -14.09
C GLN A 344 -3.30 0.21 -12.83
N GLN A 345 -4.07 -0.83 -12.55
CA GLN A 345 -3.87 -1.70 -11.39
C GLN A 345 -2.59 -2.49 -11.57
N LEU A 346 -2.40 -3.12 -12.74
CA LEU A 346 -1.16 -3.84 -13.05
C LEU A 346 0.05 -2.90 -12.97
N GLN A 347 -0.01 -1.73 -13.62
CA GLN A 347 1.04 -0.72 -13.57
C GLN A 347 1.40 -0.34 -12.13
N PHE A 348 0.41 0.02 -11.31
CA PHE A 348 0.64 0.41 -9.91
C PHE A 348 1.28 -0.71 -9.09
N LEU A 349 0.81 -1.96 -9.23
CA LEU A 349 1.37 -3.10 -8.51
C LEU A 349 2.83 -3.39 -8.94
N SER A 350 3.13 -3.22 -10.23
CA SER A 350 4.50 -3.34 -10.75
C SER A 350 5.41 -2.20 -10.28
N GLU A 351 4.92 -0.95 -10.22
CA GLU A 351 5.65 0.17 -9.62
C GLU A 351 6.00 -0.10 -8.15
N ARG A 352 5.07 -0.69 -7.37
CA ARG A 352 5.38 -1.07 -5.98
C ARG A 352 6.53 -2.06 -5.92
N PHE A 353 6.60 -3.02 -6.86
CA PHE A 353 7.72 -3.96 -6.94
C PHE A 353 9.03 -3.25 -7.25
N TYR A 354 9.08 -2.41 -8.28
CA TYR A 354 10.30 -1.69 -8.64
C TYR A 354 10.79 -0.72 -7.55
N ASN A 355 9.89 -0.23 -6.70
CA ASN A 355 10.23 0.69 -5.61
C ASN A 355 10.66 -0.01 -4.31
N ASN A 356 10.40 -1.31 -4.14
CA ASN A 356 10.56 -1.98 -2.85
C ASN A 356 12.02 -2.34 -2.49
N PRO A 357 12.83 -2.95 -3.38
CA PRO A 357 14.18 -3.36 -3.02
C PRO A 357 15.07 -2.18 -2.66
N ARG A 358 15.88 -2.38 -1.63
CA ARG A 358 16.85 -1.39 -1.11
C ARG A 358 18.22 -2.06 -0.93
N PRO A 359 19.32 -1.29 -0.92
CA PRO A 359 20.66 -1.85 -0.72
C PRO A 359 20.72 -2.74 0.52
N PHE A 360 21.30 -3.94 0.38
CA PHE A 360 21.46 -4.89 1.48
C PHE A 360 22.70 -4.56 2.30
N TYR A 361 22.58 -4.55 3.62
CA TYR A 361 23.65 -4.11 4.51
C TYR A 361 24.92 -4.93 4.33
N GLY A 362 26.06 -4.24 4.23
CA GLY A 362 27.35 -4.84 3.95
C GLY A 362 27.53 -5.31 2.50
N PHE A 363 26.49 -5.32 1.68
CA PHE A 363 26.49 -5.74 0.28
C PHE A 363 25.84 -4.68 -0.63
N GLU A 364 25.90 -3.40 -0.25
CA GLU A 364 25.10 -2.31 -0.82
C GLU A 364 25.32 -2.12 -2.33
N GLU A 365 26.50 -2.52 -2.83
CA GLU A 365 26.87 -2.42 -4.25
C GLU A 365 26.38 -3.60 -5.11
N THR A 366 26.06 -4.73 -4.48
CA THR A 366 25.85 -6.00 -5.19
C THR A 366 24.52 -6.68 -4.90
N ALA A 367 23.91 -6.45 -3.74
CA ALA A 367 22.71 -7.13 -3.30
C ALA A 367 21.65 -6.17 -2.74
N THR A 368 20.40 -6.57 -2.84
CA THR A 368 19.24 -5.85 -2.28
C THR A 368 18.45 -6.70 -1.31
N TRP A 369 17.68 -6.06 -0.45
CA TRP A 369 16.70 -6.72 0.41
C TRP A 369 15.37 -5.97 0.42
N ALA A 370 14.34 -6.61 0.97
CA ALA A 370 13.00 -6.07 1.07
C ALA A 370 12.55 -5.99 2.54
N ARG A 371 12.02 -4.84 2.95
CA ARG A 371 11.33 -4.70 4.24
C ARG A 371 9.94 -5.36 4.12
N MET A 372 9.39 -5.86 5.25
CA MET A 372 8.01 -6.38 5.44
C MET A 372 7.81 -7.91 5.42
N ILE A 373 8.60 -8.73 4.73
CA ILE A 373 8.29 -10.17 4.58
C ILE A 373 9.44 -11.06 5.10
N SER A 374 9.09 -12.15 5.80
CA SER A 374 10.01 -13.14 6.39
C SER A 374 10.58 -14.19 5.41
N ALA A 375 10.11 -14.20 4.17
CA ALA A 375 10.52 -15.13 3.10
C ALA A 375 11.39 -14.41 2.07
N GLY A 376 12.64 -14.11 2.43
CA GLY A 376 13.51 -13.20 1.69
C GLY A 376 13.82 -13.67 0.26
N ALA A 377 14.24 -14.93 0.08
CA ALA A 377 14.58 -15.45 -1.24
C ALA A 377 13.34 -15.63 -2.11
N ASN A 378 12.23 -16.10 -1.54
CA ASN A 378 10.99 -16.24 -2.29
C ASN A 378 10.47 -14.90 -2.80
N VAL A 379 10.42 -13.89 -1.94
CA VAL A 379 9.85 -12.57 -2.29
C VAL A 379 10.68 -11.93 -3.38
N LEU A 380 12.00 -11.83 -3.20
CA LEU A 380 12.84 -11.19 -4.22
C LEU A 380 12.88 -12.00 -5.52
N GLY A 381 13.03 -13.33 -5.42
CA GLY A 381 13.01 -14.20 -6.59
C GLY A 381 11.71 -14.05 -7.38
N ARG A 382 10.55 -14.10 -6.71
CA ARG A 382 9.25 -13.93 -7.36
C ARG A 382 9.06 -12.52 -7.93
N MET A 383 9.50 -11.48 -7.23
CA MET A 383 9.46 -10.11 -7.76
C MET A 383 10.26 -10.00 -9.06
N SER A 384 11.50 -10.51 -9.07
CA SER A 384 12.35 -10.54 -10.26
C SER A 384 11.69 -11.32 -11.39
N HIS A 385 11.20 -12.53 -11.12
CA HIS A 385 10.50 -13.36 -12.11
C HIS A 385 9.31 -12.63 -12.73
N LEU A 386 8.42 -12.08 -11.92
CA LEU A 386 7.21 -11.42 -12.41
C LEU A 386 7.54 -10.13 -13.18
N MET A 387 8.55 -9.37 -12.77
CA MET A 387 8.96 -8.18 -13.53
C MET A 387 9.62 -8.55 -14.86
N ASP A 388 10.38 -9.65 -14.93
CA ASP A 388 10.89 -10.17 -16.21
C ASP A 388 9.74 -10.56 -17.16
N LEU A 389 8.67 -11.17 -16.63
CA LEU A 389 7.45 -11.44 -17.41
C LEU A 389 6.78 -10.17 -17.91
N PHE A 390 6.62 -9.18 -17.03
CA PHE A 390 6.00 -7.90 -17.34
C PHE A 390 6.79 -7.14 -18.40
N GLU A 391 8.12 -7.12 -18.28
CA GLU A 391 9.03 -6.49 -19.23
C GLU A 391 8.99 -7.16 -20.60
N ALA A 392 9.01 -8.49 -20.63
CA ALA A 392 8.99 -9.24 -21.89
C ALA A 392 7.64 -9.19 -22.62
N GLN A 393 6.52 -9.16 -21.89
CA GLN A 393 5.19 -9.34 -22.48
C GLN A 393 4.36 -8.07 -22.56
N ILE A 394 4.54 -7.12 -21.65
CA ILE A 394 3.64 -5.98 -21.48
C ILE A 394 4.35 -4.65 -21.71
N SER A 395 5.39 -4.32 -20.94
CA SER A 395 6.01 -3.00 -21.01
C SER A 395 7.04 -2.85 -22.13
N GLY A 396 7.81 -3.90 -22.44
CA GLY A 396 8.96 -3.80 -23.35
C GLY A 396 10.13 -3.00 -22.78
N GLU A 397 10.15 -2.69 -21.48
CA GLU A 397 11.09 -1.77 -20.83
C GLU A 397 12.00 -2.50 -19.82
N PRO A 398 13.15 -3.09 -20.26
CA PRO A 398 13.96 -3.94 -19.40
C PRO A 398 14.69 -3.18 -18.28
N ARG A 399 14.63 -3.67 -17.03
CA ARG A 399 15.22 -2.99 -15.85
C ARG A 399 16.37 -3.75 -15.21
N LYS A 400 17.46 -3.91 -15.94
CA LYS A 400 18.63 -4.73 -15.55
C LYS A 400 19.16 -4.50 -14.13
N ALA A 401 19.21 -3.25 -13.67
CA ALA A 401 19.71 -2.93 -12.33
C ALA A 401 18.84 -3.53 -11.20
N PHE A 402 17.51 -3.55 -11.39
CA PHE A 402 16.56 -4.16 -10.46
C PHE A 402 16.82 -5.66 -10.33
N HIS A 403 16.90 -6.38 -11.44
CA HIS A 403 17.17 -7.82 -11.45
C HIS A 403 18.55 -8.16 -10.89
N LYS A 404 19.58 -7.37 -11.22
CA LYS A 404 20.96 -7.60 -10.75
C LYS A 404 21.07 -7.53 -9.23
N GLY A 405 20.44 -6.53 -8.59
CA GLY A 405 20.45 -6.40 -7.14
C GLY A 405 19.76 -7.56 -6.42
N ILE A 406 18.68 -8.08 -7.00
CA ILE A 406 17.99 -9.27 -6.51
C ILE A 406 18.84 -10.53 -6.68
N ALA A 407 19.41 -10.74 -7.87
CA ALA A 407 20.29 -11.87 -8.15
C ALA A 407 21.46 -11.93 -7.15
N GLY A 408 22.06 -10.78 -6.82
CA GLY A 408 23.15 -10.73 -5.84
C GLY A 408 22.76 -11.17 -4.42
N TYR A 409 21.51 -10.94 -3.98
CA TYR A 409 21.04 -11.52 -2.71
C TYR A 409 20.86 -13.03 -2.81
N LEU A 410 20.27 -13.51 -3.91
CA LEU A 410 20.05 -14.94 -4.15
C LEU A 410 21.36 -15.72 -4.27
N ASP A 411 22.40 -15.12 -4.86
CA ASP A 411 23.74 -15.69 -4.91
C ASP A 411 24.31 -15.89 -3.50
N VAL A 412 24.21 -14.89 -2.62
CA VAL A 412 24.64 -14.99 -1.22
C VAL A 412 23.80 -16.03 -0.45
N TYR A 413 22.51 -16.11 -0.73
CA TYR A 413 21.60 -17.06 -0.10
C TYR A 413 21.95 -18.52 -0.43
N TYR A 414 22.25 -18.83 -1.70
CA TYR A 414 22.57 -20.18 -2.18
C TYR A 414 24.07 -20.53 -2.15
N LYS A 415 24.96 -19.56 -1.89
CA LYS A 415 26.41 -19.75 -1.86
C LYS A 415 26.82 -20.96 -1.03
N GLY A 416 27.56 -21.88 -1.65
CA GLY A 416 28.12 -23.06 -0.99
C GLY A 416 27.11 -24.17 -0.65
N ARG A 417 25.83 -24.05 -1.02
CA ARG A 417 24.84 -25.11 -0.78
C ARG A 417 24.89 -26.19 -1.86
N ASP A 418 24.80 -27.44 -1.44
CA ASP A 418 24.64 -28.62 -2.30
C ASP A 418 23.18 -29.11 -2.37
N LYS A 419 22.36 -28.74 -1.37
CA LYS A 419 20.94 -29.09 -1.24
C LYS A 419 20.04 -27.86 -1.16
N LEU A 420 18.74 -28.06 -1.40
CA LEU A 420 17.74 -27.03 -1.19
C LEU A 420 17.64 -26.63 0.31
N PRO A 421 17.37 -25.35 0.62
CA PRO A 421 17.00 -24.92 1.97
C PRO A 421 15.70 -25.58 2.46
N SER A 422 15.38 -25.37 3.74
CA SER A 422 14.03 -25.60 4.25
C SER A 422 13.02 -24.64 3.62
N ASP A 423 11.72 -24.95 3.77
CA ASP A 423 10.66 -24.03 3.37
C ASP A 423 10.80 -22.67 4.04
N GLU A 424 10.41 -21.61 3.33
CA GLU A 424 10.32 -20.27 3.91
C GLU A 424 8.92 -20.03 4.50
N THR A 425 8.83 -19.16 5.50
CA THR A 425 7.55 -18.69 6.05
C THR A 425 7.33 -17.24 5.67
N ASN A 426 6.15 -16.91 5.18
CA ASN A 426 5.69 -15.53 5.01
C ASN A 426 4.70 -15.12 6.10
N GLY A 427 4.65 -15.86 7.23
CA GLY A 427 3.69 -15.67 8.30
C GLY A 427 2.31 -16.28 8.04
N ASN A 428 2.15 -17.05 6.96
CA ASN A 428 0.90 -17.74 6.63
C ASN A 428 1.15 -19.22 6.28
N THR A 429 0.09 -20.02 6.35
CA THR A 429 0.07 -21.40 5.85
C THR A 429 -0.60 -21.45 4.46
N PRO A 430 -0.29 -22.48 3.65
CA PRO A 430 0.86 -23.39 3.79
C PRO A 430 2.20 -22.63 3.67
N LEU A 431 3.28 -23.21 4.20
CA LEU A 431 4.64 -22.67 4.04
C LEU A 431 5.03 -22.57 2.56
N VAL A 432 6.02 -21.72 2.27
CA VAL A 432 6.54 -21.53 0.91
C VAL A 432 7.48 -22.68 0.58
N SER A 433 7.12 -23.46 -0.43
CA SER A 433 7.90 -24.62 -0.89
C SER A 433 9.33 -24.23 -1.26
N ALA A 434 10.32 -24.99 -0.77
CA ALA A 434 11.72 -24.85 -1.18
C ALA A 434 11.92 -25.00 -2.70
N HIS A 435 11.06 -25.77 -3.39
CA HIS A 435 11.08 -25.89 -4.85
C HIS A 435 10.60 -24.61 -5.54
N GLU A 436 9.59 -23.93 -4.99
CA GLU A 436 9.15 -22.61 -5.48
C GLU A 436 10.27 -21.57 -5.36
N VAL A 437 10.93 -21.53 -4.19
CA VAL A 437 12.05 -20.60 -3.95
C VAL A 437 13.18 -20.85 -4.93
N ALA A 438 13.57 -22.13 -5.11
CA ALA A 438 14.64 -22.51 -6.01
C ALA A 438 14.32 -22.22 -7.48
N TRP A 439 13.07 -22.44 -7.91
CA TRP A 439 12.64 -22.13 -9.25
C TRP A 439 12.77 -20.64 -9.55
N TYR A 440 12.21 -19.77 -8.71
CA TYR A 440 12.36 -18.33 -8.93
C TYR A 440 13.80 -17.84 -8.77
N ALA A 441 14.59 -18.45 -7.88
CA ALA A 441 16.01 -18.16 -7.80
C ALA A 441 16.72 -18.46 -9.12
N TRP A 442 16.46 -19.63 -9.72
CA TRP A 442 16.97 -19.97 -11.04
C TRP A 442 16.50 -18.97 -12.11
N THR A 443 15.24 -18.53 -12.09
CA THR A 443 14.77 -17.56 -13.11
C THR A 443 15.60 -16.27 -13.09
N ALA A 444 16.03 -15.83 -11.90
CA ALA A 444 16.82 -14.62 -11.70
C ALA A 444 18.34 -14.80 -11.89
N THR A 445 18.92 -15.93 -11.47
CA THR A 445 20.38 -16.15 -11.50
C THR A 445 20.85 -17.01 -12.66
N LYS A 446 19.96 -17.82 -13.24
CA LYS A 446 20.24 -18.85 -14.24
C LYS A 446 21.31 -19.87 -13.78
N ASP A 447 21.44 -20.14 -12.48
CA ASP A 447 22.38 -21.15 -11.94
C ASP A 447 22.08 -22.55 -12.51
N PRO A 448 22.97 -23.14 -13.33
CA PRO A 448 22.72 -24.43 -13.98
C PRO A 448 22.62 -25.59 -12.99
N ALA A 449 23.20 -25.47 -11.78
CA ALA A 449 23.13 -26.50 -10.76
C ALA A 449 21.75 -26.56 -10.06
N MET A 450 20.95 -25.49 -10.17
CA MET A 450 19.69 -25.39 -9.44
C MET A 450 18.69 -26.48 -9.85
N ALA A 451 18.61 -26.80 -11.14
CA ALA A 451 17.69 -27.81 -11.65
C ALA A 451 17.97 -29.20 -11.07
N ASP A 452 19.24 -29.59 -10.96
CA ASP A 452 19.65 -30.86 -10.35
C ASP A 452 19.44 -30.89 -8.83
N ARG A 453 19.46 -29.72 -8.17
CA ARG A 453 19.06 -29.60 -6.76
C ARG A 453 17.55 -29.74 -6.59
N ILE A 454 16.75 -29.17 -7.49
CA ILE A 454 15.28 -29.29 -7.51
C ILE A 454 14.86 -30.73 -7.75
N ALA A 455 15.43 -31.39 -8.78
CA ALA A 455 15.10 -32.78 -9.11
C ALA A 455 15.37 -33.76 -7.95
N ARG A 456 16.43 -33.52 -7.17
CA ARG A 456 16.82 -34.34 -5.99
C ARG A 456 16.21 -33.85 -4.67
N GLY A 457 15.51 -32.72 -4.69
CA GLY A 457 14.91 -32.12 -3.50
C GLY A 457 13.79 -33.00 -2.94
N GLU A 458 13.65 -33.01 -1.62
CA GLU A 458 12.58 -33.74 -0.95
C GLU A 458 11.20 -33.20 -1.34
N VAL A 459 10.25 -34.09 -1.64
CA VAL A 459 8.86 -33.74 -1.93
C VAL A 459 8.00 -34.12 -0.73
N LYS A 460 7.62 -33.15 0.09
CA LYS A 460 6.95 -33.41 1.38
C LYS A 460 5.44 -33.47 1.28
N ASN A 461 4.87 -32.85 0.24
CA ASN A 461 3.43 -32.68 0.08
C ASN A 461 3.06 -32.42 -1.40
N VAL A 462 1.77 -32.21 -1.68
CA VAL A 462 1.27 -32.00 -3.05
C VAL A 462 1.70 -30.64 -3.61
N ILE A 463 1.93 -29.64 -2.75
CA ILE A 463 2.44 -28.32 -3.16
C ILE A 463 3.86 -28.45 -3.72
N ASP A 464 4.74 -29.17 -3.02
CA ASP A 464 6.11 -29.46 -3.49
C ASP A 464 6.07 -30.25 -4.80
N LEU A 465 5.18 -31.25 -4.90
CA LEU A 465 5.04 -32.06 -6.11
C LEU A 465 4.67 -31.19 -7.31
N CYS A 466 3.75 -30.24 -7.12
CA CYS A 466 3.37 -29.28 -8.17
C CYS A 466 4.55 -28.36 -8.53
N TYR A 467 5.22 -27.73 -7.55
CA TYR A 467 6.30 -26.80 -7.85
C TYR A 467 7.55 -27.45 -8.43
N GLN A 468 7.91 -28.66 -7.99
CA GLN A 468 8.99 -29.42 -8.61
C GLN A 468 8.66 -29.73 -10.07
N THR A 469 7.42 -30.14 -10.37
CA THR A 469 6.97 -30.40 -11.75
C THR A 469 7.07 -29.16 -12.62
N LEU A 470 6.51 -28.03 -12.14
CA LEU A 470 6.54 -26.74 -12.83
C LEU A 470 7.96 -26.27 -13.12
N ALA A 471 8.84 -26.35 -12.11
CA ALA A 471 10.22 -25.92 -12.24
C ALA A 471 11.00 -26.78 -13.25
N LEU A 472 10.89 -28.10 -13.19
CA LEU A 472 11.59 -28.99 -14.11
C LEU A 472 11.08 -28.84 -15.55
N ALA A 473 9.77 -28.62 -15.72
CA ALA A 473 9.15 -28.36 -17.02
C ALA A 473 9.60 -27.02 -17.63
N ASP A 474 9.80 -25.99 -16.82
CA ASP A 474 10.27 -24.67 -17.28
C ASP A 474 11.78 -24.63 -17.55
N ILE A 475 12.59 -25.32 -16.73
CA ILE A 475 14.06 -25.24 -16.82
C ILE A 475 14.65 -26.08 -17.95
N ALA A 476 14.31 -27.39 -17.98
CA ALA A 476 14.90 -28.34 -18.92
C ALA A 476 13.99 -29.57 -19.09
N PRO A 477 12.83 -29.42 -19.76
CA PRO A 477 11.79 -30.45 -19.81
C PRO A 477 12.27 -31.77 -20.43
N GLU A 478 13.16 -31.69 -21.42
CA GLU A 478 13.75 -32.86 -22.08
C GLU A 478 14.68 -33.67 -21.17
N LYS A 479 15.47 -32.99 -20.32
CA LYS A 479 16.39 -33.62 -19.38
C LYS A 479 15.65 -34.35 -18.27
N TYR A 480 14.57 -33.74 -17.76
CA TYR A 480 13.81 -34.24 -16.60
C TYR A 480 12.47 -34.88 -16.97
N ARG A 481 12.32 -35.34 -18.22
CA ARG A 481 11.07 -35.92 -18.72
C ARG A 481 10.55 -37.04 -17.83
N SER A 482 11.43 -37.89 -17.32
CA SER A 482 11.07 -39.04 -16.47
C SER A 482 10.49 -38.59 -15.13
N GLU A 483 11.12 -37.61 -14.49
CA GLU A 483 10.70 -37.03 -13.22
C GLU A 483 9.37 -36.28 -13.38
N ILE A 484 9.22 -35.50 -14.46
CA ILE A 484 7.97 -34.78 -14.78
C ILE A 484 6.82 -35.79 -14.98
N ALA A 485 7.04 -36.86 -15.75
CA ALA A 485 6.03 -37.88 -15.99
C ALA A 485 5.66 -38.64 -14.69
N ALA A 486 6.65 -38.97 -13.86
CA ALA A 486 6.41 -39.61 -12.56
C ALA A 486 5.59 -38.72 -11.62
N ASN A 487 5.91 -37.43 -11.56
CA ASN A 487 5.16 -36.47 -10.75
C ASN A 487 3.72 -36.30 -11.24
N ALA A 488 3.51 -36.22 -12.56
CA ALA A 488 2.18 -36.13 -13.16
C ALA A 488 1.32 -37.36 -12.84
N GLN A 489 1.88 -38.57 -12.97
CA GLN A 489 1.19 -39.81 -12.57
C GLN A 489 0.85 -39.81 -11.08
N ARG A 490 1.78 -39.36 -10.22
CA ARG A 490 1.53 -39.25 -8.79
C ARG A 490 0.41 -38.25 -8.49
N LEU A 491 0.39 -37.08 -9.13
CA LEU A 491 -0.68 -36.10 -8.99
C LEU A 491 -2.04 -36.70 -9.37
N LEU A 492 -2.14 -37.37 -10.52
CA LEU A 492 -3.39 -38.02 -10.96
C LEU A 492 -3.86 -39.08 -9.95
N SER A 493 -2.94 -39.86 -9.36
CA SER A 493 -3.27 -40.88 -8.35
C SER A 493 -3.79 -40.30 -7.03
N LEU A 494 -3.51 -39.03 -6.75
CA LEU A 494 -3.94 -38.32 -5.53
C LEU A 494 -5.29 -37.60 -5.73
N GLN A 495 -5.83 -37.58 -6.94
CA GLN A 495 -7.10 -36.93 -7.21
C GLN A 495 -8.25 -37.66 -6.50
N ARG A 496 -9.17 -36.89 -5.92
CA ARG A 496 -10.37 -37.40 -5.26
C ARG A 496 -11.49 -37.65 -6.25
N ALA A 497 -12.51 -38.40 -5.81
CA ALA A 497 -13.68 -38.73 -6.64
C ALA A 497 -14.45 -37.49 -7.12
N ASP A 498 -14.43 -36.40 -6.35
CA ASP A 498 -15.05 -35.12 -6.67
C ASP A 498 -14.20 -34.22 -7.60
N GLY A 499 -13.01 -34.69 -8.00
CA GLY A 499 -12.10 -33.98 -8.89
C GLY A 499 -11.09 -33.07 -8.19
N GLN A 500 -11.08 -33.01 -6.85
CA GLN A 500 -10.22 -32.12 -6.08
C GLN A 500 -8.89 -32.76 -5.64
N TRP A 501 -7.97 -31.90 -5.19
CA TRP A 501 -6.72 -32.26 -4.50
C TRP A 501 -6.62 -31.61 -3.12
N SER A 502 -5.94 -32.29 -2.18
CA SER A 502 -5.51 -31.74 -0.89
C SER A 502 -4.08 -31.21 -0.97
N SER A 503 -3.73 -30.25 -0.10
CA SER A 503 -2.36 -29.70 -0.02
C SER A 503 -1.33 -30.73 0.45
N GLN A 504 -1.77 -31.68 1.28
CA GLN A 504 -0.99 -32.77 1.86
C GLN A 504 -1.30 -34.10 1.17
N PHE A 505 -0.38 -35.07 1.27
CA PHE A 505 -0.56 -36.41 0.72
C PHE A 505 -1.59 -37.28 1.46
N ASP A 506 -1.88 -36.96 2.73
CA ASP A 506 -2.87 -37.69 3.51
C ASP A 506 -4.28 -37.45 2.95
N ALA A 507 -4.94 -38.55 2.55
CA ALA A 507 -6.29 -38.54 1.99
C ALA A 507 -7.35 -38.02 2.98
N LYS A 508 -7.07 -37.99 4.29
CA LYS A 508 -7.99 -37.45 5.31
C LYS A 508 -7.97 -35.93 5.41
N GLN A 509 -6.99 -35.26 4.80
CA GLN A 509 -6.87 -33.81 4.86
C GLN A 509 -8.02 -33.14 4.10
N PRO A 510 -8.46 -31.92 4.47
CA PRO A 510 -9.50 -31.24 3.71
C PRO A 510 -9.02 -30.95 2.27
N SER A 511 -9.95 -30.98 1.33
CA SER A 511 -9.68 -30.51 -0.04
C SER A 511 -9.43 -29.00 0.00
N ALA A 512 -8.65 -28.47 -0.94
CA ALA A 512 -8.42 -27.03 -1.06
C ALA A 512 -8.65 -26.55 -2.50
N GLU A 513 -9.42 -25.47 -2.66
CA GLU A 513 -9.69 -24.89 -3.98
C GLU A 513 -8.40 -24.46 -4.68
N PHE A 514 -7.49 -23.76 -3.98
CA PHE A 514 -6.23 -23.31 -4.57
C PHE A 514 -5.36 -24.49 -5.03
N GLN A 515 -5.40 -25.61 -4.31
CA GLN A 515 -4.55 -26.77 -4.63
C GLN A 515 -5.07 -27.51 -5.86
N THR A 516 -6.38 -27.50 -6.09
CA THR A 516 -6.96 -28.04 -7.33
C THR A 516 -6.49 -27.24 -8.54
N GLY A 517 -6.50 -25.90 -8.46
CA GLY A 517 -5.89 -25.05 -9.49
C GLY A 517 -4.39 -25.31 -9.67
N HIS A 518 -3.64 -25.43 -8.57
CA HIS A 518 -2.19 -25.67 -8.63
C HIS A 518 -1.85 -27.03 -9.29
N ALA A 519 -2.56 -28.09 -8.93
CA ALA A 519 -2.38 -29.42 -9.52
C ALA A 519 -2.73 -29.43 -11.02
N LEU A 520 -3.83 -28.79 -11.42
CA LEU A 520 -4.22 -28.68 -12.83
C LEU A 520 -3.19 -27.89 -13.64
N TRP A 521 -2.61 -26.83 -13.09
CA TRP A 521 -1.54 -26.09 -13.75
C TRP A 521 -0.28 -26.94 -13.90
N ALA A 522 0.14 -27.66 -12.85
CA ALA A 522 1.29 -28.56 -12.94
C ALA A 522 1.07 -29.71 -13.96
N LEU A 523 -0.15 -30.26 -14.04
CA LEU A 523 -0.50 -31.28 -15.03
C LEU A 523 -0.47 -30.75 -16.47
N HIS A 524 -0.87 -29.49 -16.68
CA HIS A 524 -0.74 -28.82 -17.98
C HIS A 524 0.72 -28.73 -18.41
N GLU A 525 1.59 -28.16 -17.55
CA GLU A 525 3.03 -28.02 -17.86
C GLU A 525 3.74 -29.37 -18.00
N ALA A 526 3.22 -30.43 -17.37
CA ALA A 526 3.70 -31.79 -17.56
C ALA A 526 3.27 -32.45 -18.88
N GLY A 527 2.47 -31.76 -19.71
CA GLY A 527 2.02 -32.26 -21.02
C GLY A 527 0.88 -33.28 -20.96
N VAL A 528 0.13 -33.35 -19.85
CA VAL A 528 -1.06 -34.20 -19.77
C VAL A 528 -2.13 -33.66 -20.73
N PRO A 529 -2.82 -34.50 -21.53
CA PRO A 529 -3.82 -34.00 -22.45
C PRO A 529 -5.11 -33.59 -21.72
N ILE A 530 -5.81 -32.57 -22.26
CA ILE A 530 -7.09 -32.08 -21.71
C ILE A 530 -8.19 -33.16 -21.72
N THR A 531 -8.06 -34.16 -22.60
CA THR A 531 -8.98 -35.31 -22.70
C THR A 531 -8.80 -36.31 -21.56
N ASN A 532 -7.78 -36.16 -20.71
CA ASN A 532 -7.64 -36.99 -19.52
C ASN A 532 -8.85 -36.78 -18.58
N GLU A 533 -9.49 -37.87 -18.17
CA GLU A 533 -10.72 -37.80 -17.35
C GLU A 533 -10.51 -37.07 -16.02
N GLY A 534 -9.34 -37.21 -15.39
CA GLY A 534 -9.02 -36.54 -14.15
C GLY A 534 -8.89 -35.03 -14.34
N VAL A 535 -8.20 -34.61 -15.40
CA VAL A 535 -8.10 -33.19 -15.79
C VAL A 535 -9.50 -32.60 -16.04
N ALA A 536 -10.32 -33.27 -16.85
CA ALA A 536 -11.68 -32.81 -17.17
C ALA A 536 -12.56 -32.65 -15.92
N LYS A 537 -12.47 -33.60 -14.96
CA LYS A 537 -13.17 -33.51 -13.66
C LYS A 537 -12.73 -32.30 -12.84
N GLY A 538 -11.42 -32.06 -12.74
CA GLY A 538 -10.87 -30.91 -12.01
C GLY A 538 -11.25 -29.56 -12.65
N LEU A 539 -11.21 -29.46 -13.98
CA LEU A 539 -11.61 -28.24 -14.69
C LEU A 539 -13.11 -27.94 -14.50
N LYS A 540 -13.96 -28.97 -14.60
CA LYS A 540 -15.39 -28.84 -14.32
C LYS A 540 -15.65 -28.37 -12.89
N TYR A 541 -14.89 -28.89 -11.91
CA TYR A 541 -14.94 -28.43 -10.53
C TYR A 541 -14.62 -26.93 -10.44
N LEU A 542 -13.47 -26.47 -10.96
CA LEU A 542 -13.08 -25.05 -10.85
C LEU A 542 -14.13 -24.11 -11.46
N LEU A 543 -14.65 -24.41 -12.67
CA LEU A 543 -15.67 -23.59 -13.32
C LEU A 543 -16.95 -23.48 -12.49
N GLY A 544 -17.37 -24.59 -11.86
CA GLY A 544 -18.55 -24.63 -11.00
C GLY A 544 -18.40 -23.94 -9.63
N ARG A 545 -17.20 -23.45 -9.29
CA ARG A 545 -16.87 -22.91 -7.97
C ARG A 545 -16.58 -21.41 -7.94
N GLN A 546 -16.62 -20.72 -9.07
CA GLN A 546 -16.47 -19.27 -9.09
C GLN A 546 -17.61 -18.59 -8.33
N GLN A 547 -17.26 -17.66 -7.44
CA GLN A 547 -18.16 -17.00 -6.51
C GLN A 547 -18.83 -15.78 -7.12
N GLY A 548 -19.98 -15.36 -6.57
CA GLY A 548 -20.79 -14.25 -7.06
C GLY A 548 -20.06 -12.90 -7.26
N PHE A 549 -18.98 -12.65 -6.51
CA PHE A 549 -18.14 -11.46 -6.65
C PHE A 549 -17.09 -11.54 -7.78
N GLY A 550 -17.00 -12.67 -8.47
CA GLY A 550 -16.14 -12.88 -9.65
C GLY A 550 -14.84 -13.64 -9.40
N GLY A 551 -14.44 -13.91 -8.15
CA GLY A 551 -13.25 -14.70 -7.82
C GLY A 551 -13.55 -16.13 -7.36
N TRP A 552 -12.53 -16.81 -6.86
CA TRP A 552 -12.62 -18.11 -6.18
C TRP A 552 -12.24 -17.95 -4.71
N MET A 553 -12.77 -18.81 -3.86
CA MET A 553 -12.57 -18.72 -2.42
C MET A 553 -12.97 -20.03 -1.76
N ASP A 554 -12.05 -20.61 -0.99
CA ASP A 554 -12.37 -21.73 -0.11
C ASP A 554 -13.22 -21.21 1.06
N PRO A 555 -14.53 -21.55 1.12
CA PRO A 555 -15.40 -21.06 2.17
C PRO A 555 -15.05 -21.64 3.54
N LEU A 556 -14.35 -22.78 3.60
CA LEU A 556 -13.92 -23.44 4.83
C LEU A 556 -12.59 -22.90 5.36
N GLN A 557 -11.85 -22.13 4.54
CA GLN A 557 -10.49 -21.66 4.82
C GLN A 557 -9.58 -22.79 5.31
N SER A 558 -9.57 -23.88 4.57
CA SER A 558 -8.96 -25.14 5.03
C SER A 558 -7.47 -25.02 5.36
N PHE A 559 -6.78 -24.00 4.82
CA PHE A 559 -5.33 -23.81 4.99
C PHE A 559 -4.87 -22.34 5.10
N GLU A 560 -5.78 -21.36 5.13
CA GLU A 560 -5.43 -19.94 5.19
C GLU A 560 -5.74 -19.32 6.57
N ASN A 561 -4.83 -18.48 7.08
CA ASN A 561 -5.04 -17.75 8.33
C ASN A 561 -5.93 -16.50 8.16
N PHE A 562 -6.23 -16.09 6.92
CA PHE A 562 -6.99 -14.87 6.61
C PHE A 562 -8.09 -15.19 5.59
N ARG A 563 -9.28 -14.60 5.77
CA ARG A 563 -10.41 -14.74 4.85
C ARG A 563 -10.20 -13.90 3.58
N THR A 564 -9.31 -14.32 2.68
CA THR A 564 -9.06 -13.61 1.41
C THR A 564 -9.20 -14.54 0.20
N PRO A 565 -9.62 -14.06 -0.98
CA PRO A 565 -9.82 -14.89 -2.17
C PRO A 565 -8.62 -14.90 -3.13
N PHE A 566 -7.51 -14.22 -2.78
CA PHE A 566 -6.41 -13.96 -3.70
C PHE A 566 -5.72 -15.25 -4.17
N ARG A 567 -5.51 -16.22 -3.28
CA ARG A 567 -4.75 -17.44 -3.60
C ARG A 567 -5.54 -18.35 -4.52
N GLU A 568 -6.78 -18.65 -4.16
CA GLU A 568 -7.70 -19.50 -4.92
C GLU A 568 -7.97 -18.88 -6.28
N THR A 569 -8.21 -17.56 -6.32
CA THR A 569 -8.44 -16.85 -7.58
C THR A 569 -7.20 -16.91 -8.48
N GLN A 570 -5.99 -16.67 -7.95
CA GLN A 570 -4.77 -16.79 -8.75
C GLN A 570 -4.59 -18.20 -9.31
N MET A 571 -4.67 -19.25 -8.47
CA MET A 571 -4.43 -20.61 -8.92
C MET A 571 -5.48 -21.09 -9.92
N SER A 572 -6.74 -20.66 -9.77
CA SER A 572 -7.80 -20.96 -10.72
C SER A 572 -7.56 -20.27 -12.07
N ILE A 573 -7.11 -19.01 -12.07
CA ILE A 573 -6.76 -18.29 -13.30
C ILE A 573 -5.54 -18.93 -14.00
N LEU A 574 -4.50 -19.30 -13.24
CA LEU A 574 -3.31 -19.97 -13.80
C LEU A 574 -3.70 -21.27 -14.51
N ALA A 575 -4.51 -22.11 -13.86
CA ALA A 575 -5.00 -23.34 -14.46
C ALA A 575 -5.89 -23.08 -15.67
N LEU A 576 -6.97 -22.32 -15.52
CA LEU A 576 -7.97 -22.14 -16.57
C LEU A 576 -7.40 -21.42 -17.79
N SER A 577 -6.53 -20.41 -17.60
CA SER A 577 -5.91 -19.73 -18.75
C SER A 577 -4.94 -20.63 -19.51
N ALA A 578 -4.24 -21.55 -18.84
CA ALA A 578 -3.33 -22.50 -19.48
C ALA A 578 -4.08 -23.56 -20.30
N TRP A 579 -5.15 -24.15 -19.73
CA TRP A 579 -5.97 -25.16 -20.40
C TRP A 579 -6.87 -24.61 -21.50
N TYR A 580 -7.25 -23.32 -21.42
CA TYR A 580 -8.09 -22.63 -22.40
C TYR A 580 -7.38 -21.38 -22.93
N PRO A 581 -6.28 -21.54 -23.69
CA PRO A 581 -5.54 -20.41 -24.21
C PRO A 581 -6.33 -19.72 -25.32
N ARG A 582 -6.12 -18.42 -25.46
CA ARG A 582 -6.63 -17.60 -26.57
C ARG A 582 -5.54 -17.43 -27.63
N PRO A 583 -5.88 -16.94 -28.84
CA PRO A 583 -4.86 -16.56 -29.82
C PRO A 583 -3.80 -15.66 -29.19
N THR A 584 -2.53 -16.01 -29.38
CA THR A 584 -1.40 -15.27 -28.82
C THR A 584 -1.46 -13.81 -29.26
N LEU A 585 -1.31 -12.91 -28.30
CA LEU A 585 -1.25 -11.48 -28.55
C LEU A 585 0.21 -11.05 -28.75
N ALA A 586 0.42 -10.02 -29.57
CA ALA A 586 1.72 -9.37 -29.61
C ALA A 586 2.05 -8.76 -28.23
N PRO A 587 3.33 -8.70 -27.84
CA PRO A 587 3.74 -8.01 -26.62
C PRO A 587 3.23 -6.56 -26.60
N GLY A 588 2.82 -6.09 -25.43
CA GLY A 588 2.25 -4.75 -25.23
C GLY A 588 1.09 -4.76 -24.24
N TRP A 589 0.51 -3.59 -24.02
CA TRP A 589 -0.71 -3.41 -23.22
C TRP A 589 -1.98 -3.84 -23.96
N ASN A 590 -1.86 -4.15 -25.26
CA ASN A 590 -2.94 -4.53 -26.16
C ASN A 590 -4.12 -3.54 -26.11
N SER A 591 -3.79 -2.25 -26.00
CA SER A 591 -4.74 -1.15 -26.10
C SER A 591 -5.23 -0.98 -27.53
N ARG A 592 -6.40 -0.36 -27.67
CA ARG A 592 -6.98 -0.13 -28.99
C ARG A 592 -6.14 0.92 -29.73
N PRO A 593 -5.78 0.70 -31.00
CA PRO A 593 -5.12 1.74 -31.78
C PRO A 593 -5.97 3.01 -31.84
N THR A 594 -5.36 4.15 -31.55
CA THR A 594 -6.01 5.46 -31.66
C THR A 594 -5.48 6.13 -32.93
N PRO A 595 -6.28 6.27 -34.00
CA PRO A 595 -5.82 6.86 -35.26
C PRO A 595 -5.65 8.39 -35.18
N GLY A 596 -6.33 9.04 -34.23
CA GLY A 596 -6.31 10.49 -34.02
C GLY A 596 -7.11 10.87 -32.77
N LEU A 597 -6.80 12.03 -32.20
CA LEU A 597 -7.55 12.61 -31.08
C LEU A 597 -8.69 13.50 -31.56
N SER A 598 -9.84 13.42 -30.88
CA SER A 598 -11.06 14.17 -31.16
C SER A 598 -10.97 15.62 -30.69
N GLU A 599 -11.66 16.52 -31.38
CA GLU A 599 -11.91 17.89 -30.93
C GLU A 599 -13.02 17.98 -29.87
N ASP A 600 -13.91 16.97 -29.80
CA ASP A 600 -14.90 16.86 -28.73
C ASP A 600 -14.19 16.52 -27.41
N PRO A 601 -14.29 17.38 -26.37
CA PRO A 601 -13.45 17.23 -25.20
C PRO A 601 -13.83 16.03 -24.32
N VAL A 602 -15.06 15.52 -24.42
CA VAL A 602 -15.47 14.29 -23.71
C VAL A 602 -14.82 13.06 -24.36
N THR A 603 -14.93 12.95 -25.69
CA THR A 603 -14.30 11.89 -26.47
C THR A 603 -12.78 11.94 -26.36
N LEU A 604 -12.19 13.15 -26.34
CA LEU A 604 -10.76 13.35 -26.12
C LEU A 604 -10.28 12.73 -24.81
N LEU A 605 -10.99 12.94 -23.69
CA LEU A 605 -10.62 12.35 -22.39
C LEU A 605 -10.61 10.82 -22.46
N GLU A 606 -11.57 10.21 -23.15
CA GLU A 606 -11.63 8.76 -23.33
C GLU A 606 -10.46 8.24 -24.18
N GLN A 607 -10.15 8.92 -25.28
CA GLN A 607 -9.04 8.53 -26.14
C GLN A 607 -7.69 8.67 -25.42
N LEU A 608 -7.48 9.74 -24.65
CA LEU A 608 -6.30 9.92 -23.81
C LEU A 608 -6.19 8.81 -22.75
N ASP A 609 -7.31 8.39 -22.18
CA ASP A 609 -7.36 7.33 -21.16
C ASP A 609 -7.06 5.92 -21.72
N GLU A 610 -7.38 5.68 -23.00
CA GLU A 610 -7.13 4.42 -23.70
C GLU A 610 -5.74 4.30 -24.34
N ILE A 611 -4.91 5.36 -24.30
CA ILE A 611 -3.52 5.29 -24.78
C ILE A 611 -2.63 4.60 -23.74
N TRP A 612 -2.13 3.41 -24.10
CA TRP A 612 -1.20 2.60 -23.29
C TRP A 612 -0.04 2.04 -24.09
N ASP A 613 -0.26 1.69 -25.36
CA ASP A 613 0.79 1.34 -26.30
C ASP A 613 1.30 2.57 -27.06
N ALA A 614 2.51 2.49 -27.59
CA ALA A 614 3.13 3.58 -28.35
C ALA A 614 2.24 3.99 -29.54
N PRO A 615 1.72 5.24 -29.57
CA PRO A 615 0.89 5.71 -30.66
C PRO A 615 1.74 6.17 -31.85
N SER A 616 1.10 6.56 -32.96
CA SER A 616 1.80 7.22 -34.07
C SER A 616 2.44 8.54 -33.62
N ALA A 617 3.46 9.01 -34.35
CA ALA A 617 4.11 10.30 -34.06
C ALA A 617 3.12 11.48 -34.13
N GLU A 618 2.12 11.41 -35.01
CA GLU A 618 1.05 12.40 -35.13
C GLU A 618 0.20 12.44 -33.86
N VAL A 619 -0.30 11.30 -33.41
CA VAL A 619 -1.11 11.20 -32.20
C VAL A 619 -0.30 11.62 -30.98
N ARG A 620 0.98 11.24 -30.90
CA ARG A 620 1.89 11.75 -29.86
C ARG A 620 1.98 13.27 -29.87
N GLY A 621 2.14 13.89 -31.04
CA GLY A 621 2.13 15.35 -31.18
C GLY A 621 0.80 16.00 -30.77
N GLN A 622 -0.32 15.31 -30.96
CA GLN A 622 -1.65 15.74 -30.47
C GLN A 622 -1.76 15.64 -28.95
N ILE A 623 -1.25 14.57 -28.33
CA ILE A 623 -1.18 14.44 -26.86
C ILE A 623 -0.33 15.58 -26.29
N GLU A 624 0.85 15.82 -26.86
CA GLU A 624 1.74 16.92 -26.45
C GLU A 624 1.05 18.28 -26.61
N ALA A 625 0.26 18.51 -27.66
CA ALA A 625 -0.56 19.71 -27.79
C ALA A 625 -1.66 19.82 -26.72
N ALA A 626 -2.29 18.71 -26.35
CA ALA A 626 -3.32 18.65 -25.30
C ALA A 626 -2.75 18.94 -23.90
N THR A 627 -1.46 18.71 -23.64
CA THR A 627 -0.81 19.17 -22.40
C THR A 627 -0.81 20.69 -22.22
N ARG A 628 -1.07 21.45 -23.29
CA ARG A 628 -1.18 22.92 -23.28
C ARG A 628 -2.63 23.41 -23.37
N ALA A 629 -3.61 22.53 -23.16
CA ALA A 629 -5.01 22.89 -23.25
C ALA A 629 -5.39 23.99 -22.26
N ASN A 630 -6.38 24.83 -22.60
CA ASN A 630 -6.90 25.84 -21.68
C ASN A 630 -7.76 25.26 -20.54
N ASP A 631 -7.95 23.94 -20.48
CA ASP A 631 -8.66 23.23 -19.42
C ASP A 631 -7.74 22.29 -18.63
N ALA A 632 -7.81 22.35 -17.30
CA ALA A 632 -6.93 21.56 -16.43
C ALA A 632 -7.18 20.06 -16.48
N LEU A 633 -8.43 19.60 -16.68
CA LEU A 633 -8.75 18.18 -16.74
C LEU A 633 -8.18 17.55 -18.03
N ILE A 634 -8.22 18.28 -19.16
CA ILE A 634 -7.58 17.85 -20.41
C ILE A 634 -6.06 17.82 -20.26
N ARG A 635 -5.45 18.87 -19.69
CA ARG A 635 -4.00 18.88 -19.43
C ARG A 635 -3.57 17.73 -18.53
N GLN A 636 -4.34 17.44 -17.47
CA GLN A 636 -4.10 16.33 -16.56
C GLN A 636 -4.15 15.00 -17.32
N ALA A 637 -5.23 14.71 -18.05
CA ALA A 637 -5.38 13.46 -18.80
C ALA A 637 -4.30 13.27 -19.87
N ALA A 638 -3.92 14.35 -20.58
CA ALA A 638 -2.84 14.30 -21.58
C ALA A 638 -1.48 14.03 -20.94
N THR A 639 -1.20 14.64 -19.79
CA THR A 639 0.02 14.38 -19.01
C THR A 639 0.04 12.94 -18.48
N GLU A 640 -1.11 12.42 -18.05
CA GLU A 640 -1.26 11.02 -17.62
C GLU A 640 -0.96 10.07 -18.79
N ALA A 641 -1.51 10.33 -19.97
CA ALA A 641 -1.25 9.55 -21.18
C ALA A 641 0.26 9.50 -21.52
N LEU A 642 0.95 10.66 -21.51
CA LEU A 642 2.41 10.69 -21.73
C LEU A 642 3.17 9.92 -20.65
N GLY A 643 2.78 10.05 -19.37
CA GLY A 643 3.40 9.31 -18.29
C GLY A 643 3.23 7.80 -18.40
N ARG A 644 2.08 7.30 -18.89
CA ARG A 644 1.87 5.87 -19.14
C ARG A 644 2.80 5.33 -20.20
N LEU A 645 3.07 6.11 -21.25
CA LEU A 645 4.05 5.76 -22.28
C LEU A 645 5.48 5.67 -21.75
N GLY A 646 5.77 6.25 -20.57
CA GLY A 646 7.10 6.19 -19.95
C GLY A 646 8.15 7.06 -20.62
N ILE A 647 7.77 7.82 -21.64
CA ILE A 647 8.69 8.61 -22.46
C ILE A 647 8.87 10.01 -21.85
N TYR A 648 10.10 10.51 -21.87
CA TYR A 648 10.39 11.88 -21.48
C TYR A 648 9.68 12.88 -22.41
N SER A 649 9.04 13.89 -21.83
CA SER A 649 8.46 15.01 -22.55
C SER A 649 9.06 16.32 -22.05
N ASP A 650 9.45 17.18 -22.99
CA ASP A 650 9.94 18.53 -22.70
C ASP A 650 8.86 19.42 -22.05
N ALA A 651 7.59 19.01 -22.09
CA ALA A 651 6.51 19.70 -21.39
C ALA A 651 6.57 19.50 -19.87
N TYR A 652 7.17 18.42 -19.36
CA TYR A 652 7.10 18.07 -17.94
C TYR A 652 7.62 19.18 -17.00
N PRO A 653 8.79 19.81 -17.23
CA PRO A 653 9.26 20.89 -16.36
C PRO A 653 8.29 22.08 -16.29
N THR A 654 7.63 22.42 -17.39
CA THR A 654 6.60 23.47 -17.41
C THR A 654 5.34 23.04 -16.65
N LEU A 655 4.91 21.79 -16.81
CA LEU A 655 3.72 21.24 -16.15
C LEU A 655 3.91 21.09 -14.63
N LEU A 656 5.14 20.96 -14.14
CA LEU A 656 5.43 21.07 -12.69
C LEU A 656 5.07 22.46 -12.12
N GLY A 657 5.02 23.49 -12.96
CA GLY A 657 4.59 24.84 -12.61
C GLY A 657 3.12 25.15 -12.90
N ASP A 658 2.30 24.15 -13.28
CA ASP A 658 0.94 24.37 -13.76
C ASP A 658 0.04 25.12 -12.74
N PRO A 659 -0.89 25.98 -13.18
CA PRO A 659 -1.85 26.63 -12.28
C PRO A 659 -2.79 25.68 -11.52
N SER A 660 -2.94 24.42 -11.93
CA SER A 660 -3.72 23.40 -11.22
C SER A 660 -2.81 22.36 -10.58
N LYS A 661 -3.02 22.09 -9.29
CA LYS A 661 -2.31 21.02 -8.60
C LYS A 661 -2.57 19.64 -9.22
N MET A 662 -3.75 19.37 -9.78
CA MET A 662 -4.04 18.08 -10.46
C MET A 662 -3.02 17.78 -11.57
N VAL A 663 -2.69 18.80 -12.37
CA VAL A 663 -1.71 18.70 -13.45
C VAL A 663 -0.29 18.55 -12.89
N GLN A 664 0.08 19.36 -11.88
CA GLN A 664 1.40 19.26 -11.23
C GLN A 664 1.64 17.85 -10.63
N ARG A 665 0.63 17.30 -9.95
CA ARG A 665 0.66 15.95 -9.36
C ARG A 665 0.90 14.89 -10.44
N THR A 666 0.17 15.01 -11.55
CA THR A 666 0.30 14.06 -12.68
C THR A 666 1.63 14.22 -13.41
N ALA A 667 2.16 15.44 -13.58
CA ALA A 667 3.48 15.69 -14.15
C ALA A 667 4.60 15.11 -13.28
N ALA A 668 4.49 15.26 -11.96
CA ALA A 668 5.43 14.63 -11.02
C ALA A 668 5.39 13.10 -11.11
N TRP A 669 4.21 12.51 -11.24
CA TRP A 669 4.06 11.06 -11.50
C TRP A 669 4.65 10.65 -12.85
N ALA A 670 4.40 11.38 -13.93
CA ALA A 670 4.92 11.08 -15.26
C ALA A 670 6.47 11.12 -15.32
N LEU A 671 7.09 12.07 -14.61
CA LEU A 671 8.55 12.10 -14.46
C LEU A 671 9.06 10.85 -13.73
N ARG A 672 8.39 10.40 -12.65
CA ARG A 672 8.78 9.15 -11.98
C ARG A 672 8.70 7.96 -12.91
N GLN A 673 7.65 7.87 -13.75
CA GLN A 673 7.57 6.81 -14.75
C GLN A 673 8.81 6.83 -15.65
N THR A 674 9.15 8.01 -16.17
CA THR A 674 10.31 8.17 -17.04
C THR A 674 11.61 7.74 -16.36
N TYR A 675 11.93 8.27 -15.17
CA TYR A 675 13.16 7.92 -14.44
C TYR A 675 13.22 6.45 -14.03
N SER A 676 12.07 5.85 -13.70
CA SER A 676 11.98 4.45 -13.27
C SER A 676 12.26 3.48 -14.41
N ARG A 677 11.99 3.90 -15.66
CA ARG A 677 12.09 3.09 -16.88
C ARG A 677 13.37 3.36 -17.67
N HIS A 678 13.88 4.58 -17.59
CA HIS A 678 14.99 5.08 -18.41
C HIS A 678 16.08 5.67 -17.52
N SER A 679 17.11 4.86 -17.25
CA SER A 679 18.27 5.27 -16.44
C SER A 679 19.07 6.45 -17.02
N GLU A 680 18.97 6.65 -18.33
CA GLU A 680 19.57 7.71 -19.13
C GLU A 680 18.83 9.05 -19.06
N THR A 681 17.63 9.07 -18.47
CA THR A 681 16.82 10.31 -18.34
C THR A 681 17.66 11.43 -17.73
N PRO A 682 17.73 12.63 -18.33
CA PRO A 682 18.59 13.70 -17.85
C PRO A 682 18.10 14.25 -16.50
N SER A 683 19.02 14.51 -15.56
CA SER A 683 18.70 15.16 -14.28
C SER A 683 18.45 16.67 -14.43
N ALA A 684 19.10 17.32 -15.42
CA ALA A 684 19.14 18.79 -15.54
C ALA A 684 17.76 19.48 -15.55
N PRO A 685 16.72 18.98 -16.26
CA PRO A 685 15.41 19.63 -16.24
C PRO A 685 14.73 19.60 -14.86
N LEU A 686 14.86 18.49 -14.12
CA LEU A 686 14.32 18.38 -12.76
C LEU A 686 15.11 19.25 -11.77
N LEU A 687 16.44 19.29 -11.89
CA LEU A 687 17.30 20.16 -11.07
C LEU A 687 16.96 21.64 -11.28
N ALA A 688 16.69 22.04 -12.52
CA ALA A 688 16.24 23.38 -12.87
C ALA A 688 14.86 23.68 -12.26
N ALA A 689 13.91 22.75 -12.35
CA ALA A 689 12.58 22.91 -11.75
C ALA A 689 12.63 23.01 -10.21
N LEU A 690 13.47 22.20 -9.56
CA LEU A 690 13.69 22.27 -8.11
C LEU A 690 14.28 23.61 -7.68
N SER A 691 15.07 24.26 -8.53
CA SER A 691 15.76 25.53 -8.26
C SER A 691 15.06 26.74 -8.89
N ALA A 692 13.85 26.56 -9.44
CA ALA A 692 13.14 27.60 -10.16
C ALA A 692 12.78 28.78 -9.23
N SER A 693 12.80 30.00 -9.78
CA SER A 693 12.29 31.19 -9.07
C SER A 693 10.79 31.12 -8.79
N SER A 694 10.05 30.40 -9.66
CA SER A 694 8.61 30.15 -9.51
C SER A 694 8.34 29.22 -8.32
N ASP A 695 7.60 29.73 -7.33
CA ASP A 695 7.15 28.97 -6.16
C ASP A 695 6.33 27.73 -6.56
N ARG A 696 5.42 27.88 -7.54
CA ARG A 696 4.62 26.76 -8.07
C ARG A 696 5.49 25.67 -8.68
N THR A 697 6.51 26.06 -9.46
CA THR A 697 7.40 25.09 -10.10
C THR A 697 8.20 24.31 -9.06
N ARG A 698 8.74 24.97 -8.03
CA ARG A 698 9.43 24.27 -6.92
C ARG A 698 8.49 23.33 -6.17
N TRP A 699 7.25 23.77 -5.92
CA TRP A 699 6.25 22.94 -5.25
C TRP A 699 5.93 21.68 -6.06
N GLY A 700 5.60 21.80 -7.35
CA GLY A 700 5.38 20.64 -8.22
C GLY A 700 6.63 19.75 -8.34
N ALA A 701 7.81 20.34 -8.51
CA ALA A 701 9.07 19.58 -8.63
C ALA A 701 9.39 18.78 -7.36
N SER A 702 9.17 19.34 -6.17
CA SER A 702 9.35 18.63 -4.90
C SER A 702 8.41 17.43 -4.75
N ARG A 703 7.30 17.41 -5.50
CA ARG A 703 6.32 16.32 -5.45
C ARG A 703 6.75 15.09 -6.25
N VAL A 704 7.79 15.18 -7.08
CA VAL A 704 8.40 14.00 -7.70
C VAL A 704 8.81 12.97 -6.64
N PHE A 705 9.12 13.40 -5.41
CA PHE A 705 9.51 12.55 -4.29
C PHE A 705 8.35 12.11 -3.38
N ALA A 706 7.09 12.19 -3.84
CA ALA A 706 5.94 11.82 -3.02
C ALA A 706 5.86 10.30 -2.75
N THR A 707 5.99 9.48 -3.80
CA THR A 707 5.92 8.01 -3.74
C THR A 707 6.72 7.40 -4.89
N HIS A 708 7.08 6.12 -4.83
CA HIS A 708 7.60 5.34 -5.97
C HIS A 708 8.79 5.95 -6.74
N PHE A 709 9.80 6.47 -6.03
CA PHE A 709 10.92 7.21 -6.64
C PHE A 709 12.30 6.58 -6.43
N ALA A 710 12.39 5.30 -6.05
CA ALA A 710 13.67 4.62 -5.78
C ALA A 710 14.75 4.84 -6.86
N ALA A 711 14.37 4.88 -8.15
CA ALA A 711 15.29 5.13 -9.26
C ALA A 711 15.96 6.52 -9.24
N LEU A 712 15.30 7.54 -8.66
CA LEU A 712 15.91 8.86 -8.47
C LEU A 712 16.88 8.88 -7.29
N ALA A 713 16.70 7.99 -6.31
CA ALA A 713 17.51 7.96 -5.09
C ALA A 713 18.95 7.47 -5.32
N THR A 714 19.25 6.95 -6.51
CA THR A 714 20.60 6.55 -6.92
C THR A 714 21.43 7.71 -7.51
N ARG A 715 20.89 8.94 -7.50
CA ARG A 715 21.48 10.13 -8.15
C ARG A 715 21.82 11.21 -7.10
N PRO A 716 23.07 11.28 -6.60
CA PRO A 716 23.46 12.19 -5.53
C PRO A 716 23.13 13.66 -5.80
N GLU A 717 23.24 14.12 -7.04
CA GLU A 717 22.97 15.51 -7.42
C GLU A 717 21.50 15.91 -7.22
N ILE A 718 20.58 14.95 -7.30
CA ILE A 718 19.16 15.18 -7.02
C ILE A 718 18.92 15.32 -5.51
N ALA A 719 19.63 14.54 -4.69
CA ALA A 719 19.60 14.70 -3.24
C ALA A 719 20.03 16.12 -2.84
N ASP A 720 21.08 16.64 -3.46
CA ASP A 720 21.65 17.96 -3.17
C ASP A 720 20.65 19.07 -3.45
N ALA A 721 19.96 19.00 -4.59
CA ALA A 721 18.90 19.94 -4.92
C ALA A 721 17.71 19.85 -3.94
N LEU A 722 17.34 18.65 -3.51
CA LEU A 722 16.25 18.44 -2.55
C LEU A 722 16.62 18.92 -1.14
N LEU A 723 17.87 18.74 -0.71
CA LEU A 723 18.38 19.22 0.58
C LEU A 723 18.20 20.73 0.74
N LEU A 724 18.43 21.49 -0.34
CA LEU A 724 18.21 22.95 -0.33
C LEU A 724 16.74 23.34 -0.15
N ARG A 725 15.79 22.45 -0.46
CA ARG A 725 14.35 22.69 -0.27
C ARG A 725 13.88 22.44 1.15
N ASN A 726 14.69 21.81 2.00
CA ASN A 726 14.41 21.62 3.42
C ASN A 726 14.26 22.95 4.21
N ALA A 727 14.74 24.05 3.64
CA ALA A 727 14.57 25.40 4.19
C ALA A 727 13.75 26.33 3.28
N ASP A 728 12.99 25.80 2.30
CA ASP A 728 12.22 26.63 1.37
C ASP A 728 11.18 27.51 2.10
N GLU A 729 10.95 28.73 1.61
CA GLU A 729 9.96 29.65 2.17
C GLU A 729 8.53 29.14 1.99
N VAL A 730 8.27 28.35 0.94
CA VAL A 730 6.97 27.74 0.68
C VAL A 730 6.79 26.51 1.58
N LEU A 731 5.83 26.59 2.51
CA LEU A 731 5.56 25.53 3.51
C LEU A 731 5.39 24.14 2.89
N ALA A 732 4.58 24.03 1.83
CA ALA A 732 4.31 22.76 1.19
C ALA A 732 5.55 22.15 0.49
N THR A 733 6.41 23.00 -0.11
CA THR A 733 7.69 22.58 -0.69
C THR A 733 8.62 22.04 0.39
N ARG A 734 8.68 22.72 1.55
CA ARG A 734 9.48 22.27 2.70
C ARG A 734 9.03 20.91 3.23
N VAL A 735 7.72 20.72 3.40
CA VAL A 735 7.14 19.44 3.84
C VAL A 735 7.43 18.32 2.83
N ASN A 736 7.24 18.58 1.53
CA ASN A 736 7.57 17.62 0.47
C ASN A 736 9.06 17.25 0.49
N ALA A 737 9.95 18.23 0.69
CA ALA A 737 11.38 17.99 0.79
C ALA A 737 11.73 17.07 1.95
N ILE A 738 11.22 17.34 3.16
CA ILE A 738 11.44 16.49 4.34
C ILE A 738 10.97 15.05 4.07
N ARG A 739 9.78 14.90 3.48
CA ARG A 739 9.23 13.58 3.10
C ARG A 739 10.07 12.84 2.07
N GLY A 740 10.57 13.58 1.08
CA GLY A 740 11.44 13.02 0.07
C GLY A 740 12.79 12.61 0.65
N LEU A 741 13.39 13.43 1.52
CA LEU A 741 14.73 13.19 2.08
C LEU A 741 14.81 11.91 2.93
N TRP A 742 13.86 11.69 3.85
CA TRP A 742 13.89 10.46 4.67
C TRP A 742 13.67 9.22 3.81
N GLN A 743 12.81 9.29 2.79
CA GLN A 743 12.60 8.19 1.85
C GLN A 743 13.87 7.94 1.00
N PHE A 744 14.48 9.01 0.47
CA PHE A 744 15.72 8.96 -0.31
C PHE A 744 16.84 8.26 0.45
N TRP A 745 16.94 8.53 1.77
CA TRP A 745 17.92 7.91 2.67
C TRP A 745 17.90 6.38 2.58
N PHE A 746 16.76 5.74 2.34
CA PHE A 746 16.66 4.28 2.31
C PHE A 746 17.18 3.62 1.04
N TRP A 747 17.03 4.25 -0.12
CA TRP A 747 17.43 3.67 -1.39
C TRP A 747 18.83 4.08 -1.82
N THR A 748 19.32 5.24 -1.38
CA THR A 748 20.66 5.67 -1.76
C THR A 748 21.71 4.72 -1.16
N PRO A 749 22.63 4.16 -1.96
CA PRO A 749 23.74 3.37 -1.45
C PRO A 749 24.88 4.24 -0.92
N ALA A 750 24.90 5.54 -1.26
CA ALA A 750 26.01 6.44 -0.96
C ALA A 750 25.94 6.95 0.49
N THR A 751 26.85 6.49 1.35
CA THR A 751 27.00 6.97 2.73
C THR A 751 27.12 8.49 2.85
N PRO A 752 27.90 9.21 2.00
CA PRO A 752 27.97 10.67 2.09
C PRO A 752 26.65 11.39 1.81
N VAL A 753 25.75 10.78 1.01
CA VAL A 753 24.41 11.31 0.78
C VAL A 753 23.54 11.10 2.01
N LYS A 754 23.56 9.88 2.59
CA LYS A 754 22.87 9.58 3.84
C LYS A 754 23.27 10.54 4.95
N GLU A 755 24.58 10.79 5.10
CA GLU A 755 25.11 11.70 6.11
C GLU A 755 24.57 13.12 6.00
N ARG A 756 24.58 13.69 4.79
CA ARG A 756 24.05 15.04 4.56
C ARG A 756 22.55 15.13 4.79
N ILE A 757 21.80 14.07 4.47
CA ILE A 757 20.37 13.98 4.80
C ILE A 757 20.16 13.97 6.31
N GLU A 758 20.87 13.10 7.04
CA GLU A 758 20.83 13.03 8.50
C GLU A 758 21.14 14.40 9.13
N ASP A 759 22.21 15.05 8.66
CA ASP A 759 22.65 16.34 9.18
C ASP A 759 21.63 17.46 8.90
N ALA A 760 21.04 17.50 7.70
CA ALA A 760 20.05 18.50 7.35
C ALA A 760 18.75 18.35 8.17
N LEU A 761 18.29 17.11 8.39
CA LEU A 761 17.11 16.84 9.22
C LEU A 761 17.37 17.21 10.68
N LEU A 762 18.49 16.75 11.25
CA LEU A 762 18.87 17.07 12.64
C LEU A 762 19.09 18.57 12.86
N ALA A 763 19.71 19.25 11.90
CA ALA A 763 19.91 20.70 11.96
C ALA A 763 18.58 21.47 11.88
N SER A 764 17.48 20.86 11.48
CA SER A 764 16.17 21.52 11.37
C SER A 764 15.26 21.27 12.58
N LEU A 765 15.58 20.28 13.41
CA LEU A 765 14.81 19.95 14.61
C LEU A 765 14.73 21.13 15.57
N GLY A 766 13.56 21.35 16.15
CA GLY A 766 13.31 22.42 17.13
C GLY A 766 13.33 23.85 16.57
N LYS A 767 13.62 24.06 15.27
CA LYS A 767 13.73 25.42 14.67
C LYS A 767 12.41 25.97 14.12
N SER A 768 11.54 25.10 13.62
CA SER A 768 10.26 25.53 13.02
C SER A 768 9.19 25.73 14.09
N ARG A 769 8.37 26.77 13.91
CA ARG A 769 7.12 26.97 14.68
C ARG A 769 5.88 26.45 13.95
N ASN A 770 5.99 26.08 12.68
CA ASN A 770 4.87 25.56 11.90
C ASN A 770 4.69 24.05 12.15
N GLU A 771 3.49 23.65 12.56
CA GLU A 771 3.15 22.28 12.95
C GLU A 771 3.38 21.24 11.85
N TRP A 772 3.08 21.57 10.58
CA TRP A 772 3.29 20.64 9.47
C TRP A 772 4.77 20.31 9.31
N VAL A 773 5.64 21.31 9.41
CA VAL A 773 7.09 21.12 9.27
C VAL A 773 7.63 20.32 10.46
N THR A 774 7.27 20.72 11.69
CA THR A 774 7.72 20.03 12.91
C THR A 774 7.31 18.56 12.90
N ARG A 775 6.03 18.27 12.65
CA ARG A 775 5.52 16.89 12.57
C ARG A 775 6.27 16.05 11.53
N ASN A 776 6.52 16.59 10.33
CA ASN A 776 7.20 15.81 9.29
C ASN A 776 8.70 15.65 9.56
N LEU A 777 9.35 16.57 10.28
CA LEU A 777 10.72 16.36 10.78
C LEU A 777 10.76 15.24 11.82
N ASP A 778 9.82 15.23 12.76
CA ASP A 778 9.74 14.19 13.79
C ASP A 778 9.53 12.81 13.14
N HIS A 779 8.59 12.72 12.19
CA HIS A 779 8.33 11.49 11.44
C HIS A 779 9.54 11.07 10.59
N ALA A 780 10.29 12.02 10.02
CA ALA A 780 11.49 11.73 9.24
C ALA A 780 12.59 11.10 10.10
N ILE A 781 12.84 11.67 11.28
CA ILE A 781 13.82 11.15 12.25
C ILE A 781 13.41 9.76 12.76
N TYR A 782 12.12 9.57 13.09
CA TYR A 782 11.62 8.25 13.49
C TYR A 782 11.86 7.22 12.39
N ASN A 783 11.49 7.54 11.15
CA ASN A 783 11.64 6.61 10.03
C ASN A 783 13.10 6.21 9.82
N ILE A 784 14.05 7.15 9.74
CA ILE A 784 15.47 6.78 9.51
C ILE A 784 16.11 6.01 10.68
N ALA A 785 15.54 6.08 11.88
CA ALA A 785 16.00 5.34 13.04
C ALA A 785 15.36 3.95 13.18
N ASP A 786 14.18 3.73 12.60
CA ASP A 786 13.43 2.48 12.66
C ASP A 786 13.65 1.64 11.40
N GLU A 787 14.58 0.68 11.44
CA GLU A 787 14.93 -0.17 10.29
C GLU A 787 14.26 -1.57 10.27
N ASN A 788 13.26 -1.84 11.13
CA ASN A 788 12.60 -3.15 11.27
C ASN A 788 13.62 -4.29 11.50
N ILE A 789 14.37 -4.16 12.60
CA ILE A 789 15.50 -5.05 12.94
C ILE A 789 15.09 -6.51 13.12
N ARG A 790 13.82 -6.78 13.45
CA ARG A 790 13.35 -8.13 13.71
C ARG A 790 13.34 -9.00 12.48
N TYR A 791 12.71 -8.57 11.38
CA TYR A 791 12.70 -9.38 10.16
C TYR A 791 14.11 -9.54 9.61
N LEU A 792 14.91 -8.47 9.68
CA LEU A 792 16.30 -8.53 9.26
C LEU A 792 17.07 -9.62 10.03
N TYR A 793 17.00 -9.61 11.37
CA TYR A 793 17.80 -10.48 12.23
C TYR A 793 17.21 -11.86 12.50
N ASN A 794 15.90 -12.06 12.38
CA ASN A 794 15.24 -13.36 12.59
C ASN A 794 14.96 -14.13 11.31
N ASN A 795 14.93 -13.45 10.15
CA ASN A 795 14.55 -14.07 8.89
C ASN A 795 15.60 -13.86 7.80
N TRP A 796 15.98 -12.62 7.47
CA TRP A 796 16.84 -12.38 6.31
C TRP A 796 18.28 -12.82 6.51
N ILE A 797 18.91 -12.43 7.62
CA ILE A 797 20.30 -12.78 7.92
C ILE A 797 20.44 -14.27 8.27
N PRO A 798 19.60 -14.88 9.14
CA PRO A 798 19.74 -16.30 9.46
C PRO A 798 19.59 -17.24 8.26
N LEU A 799 18.84 -16.82 7.23
CA LEU A 799 18.66 -17.61 6.02
C LEU A 799 19.86 -17.55 5.06
N ILE A 800 20.87 -16.71 5.30
CA ILE A 800 22.13 -16.71 4.52
C ILE A 800 23.01 -17.89 4.94
N ALA A 801 23.59 -18.59 3.95
CA ALA A 801 24.35 -19.82 4.19
C ALA A 801 25.65 -19.60 4.98
N GLY A 802 26.50 -18.67 4.53
CA GLY A 802 27.83 -18.44 5.10
C GLY A 802 27.82 -17.61 6.38
N GLU A 803 28.53 -18.05 7.42
CA GLU A 803 28.66 -17.28 8.67
C GLU A 803 29.34 -15.92 8.47
N ASP A 804 30.40 -15.87 7.65
CA ASP A 804 31.09 -14.62 7.34
C ASP A 804 30.19 -13.61 6.63
N ASP A 805 29.35 -14.08 5.71
CA ASP A 805 28.38 -13.24 5.00
C ASP A 805 27.28 -12.74 5.94
N ARG A 806 26.82 -13.58 6.89
CA ARG A 806 25.91 -13.14 7.98
C ARG A 806 26.56 -12.07 8.85
N ALA A 807 27.82 -12.30 9.27
CA ALA A 807 28.54 -11.36 10.11
C ALA A 807 28.80 -10.03 9.39
N ARG A 808 29.09 -10.07 8.10
CA ARG A 808 29.23 -8.89 7.23
C ARG A 808 27.92 -8.08 7.18
N ALA A 809 26.78 -8.75 6.98
CA ALA A 809 25.48 -8.07 6.97
C ALA A 809 25.14 -7.41 8.31
N VAL A 810 25.40 -8.10 9.43
CA VAL A 810 25.21 -7.55 10.78
C VAL A 810 26.11 -6.32 11.00
N LYS A 811 27.40 -6.39 10.63
CA LYS A 811 28.34 -5.26 10.74
C LYS A 811 27.89 -4.07 9.89
N GLY A 812 27.42 -4.30 8.66
CA GLY A 812 26.90 -3.25 7.78
C GLY A 812 25.73 -2.48 8.43
N ARG A 813 24.76 -3.20 9.01
CA ARG A 813 23.64 -2.58 9.74
C ARG A 813 24.15 -1.82 10.96
N LEU A 814 25.00 -2.44 11.79
CA LEU A 814 25.54 -1.80 12.99
C LEU A 814 26.36 -0.53 12.69
N ALA A 815 26.99 -0.44 11.51
CA ALA A 815 27.67 0.78 11.08
C ALA A 815 26.69 1.95 10.85
N VAL A 816 25.53 1.68 10.23
CA VAL A 816 24.46 2.68 10.06
C VAL A 816 23.93 3.13 11.41
N GLU A 817 23.66 2.18 12.30
CA GLU A 817 23.21 2.46 13.66
C GLU A 817 24.24 3.30 14.44
N SER A 818 25.52 2.95 14.38
CA SER A 818 26.59 3.65 15.08
C SER A 818 26.71 5.10 14.63
N ARG A 819 26.58 5.34 13.32
CA ARG A 819 26.58 6.70 12.76
C ARG A 819 25.40 7.52 13.28
N LEU A 820 24.18 6.99 13.25
CA LEU A 820 23.00 7.67 13.78
C LEU A 820 23.13 7.92 15.30
N ALA A 821 23.53 6.92 16.07
CA ALA A 821 23.74 7.04 17.52
C ALA A 821 24.77 8.14 17.85
N THR A 822 25.82 8.29 17.04
CA THR A 822 26.83 9.35 17.19
C THR A 822 26.20 10.73 17.04
N LYS A 823 25.44 10.93 15.96
CA LYS A 823 24.82 12.21 15.66
C LYS A 823 23.74 12.56 16.69
N PHE A 824 22.91 11.58 17.05
CA PHE A 824 21.88 11.75 18.08
C PHE A 824 22.48 12.08 19.44
N ALA A 825 23.47 11.30 19.90
CA ALA A 825 24.15 11.57 21.16
C ALA A 825 24.83 12.94 21.19
N ASN A 826 25.43 13.38 20.08
CA ASN A 826 26.02 14.72 19.99
C ASN A 826 24.96 15.82 20.16
N LEU A 827 23.79 15.69 19.51
CA LEU A 827 22.70 16.65 19.66
C LEU A 827 22.12 16.62 21.07
N LEU A 828 21.98 15.45 21.69
CA LEU A 828 21.54 15.33 23.07
C LEU A 828 22.53 15.93 24.08
N LYS A 829 23.84 15.85 23.84
CA LYS A 829 24.87 16.40 24.72
C LYS A 829 25.06 17.91 24.53
N ASN A 830 24.99 18.40 23.29
CA ASN A 830 25.45 19.75 22.92
C ASN A 830 24.37 20.66 22.32
N GLY A 831 23.16 20.14 22.03
CA GLY A 831 22.06 20.91 21.45
C GLY A 831 21.34 21.80 22.46
N SER A 832 20.51 22.72 21.96
CA SER A 832 19.60 23.50 22.82
C SER A 832 18.54 22.58 23.45
N THR A 833 17.92 23.01 24.56
CA THR A 833 16.83 22.27 25.21
C THR A 833 15.71 21.92 24.22
N GLU A 834 15.34 22.85 23.33
CA GLU A 834 14.31 22.62 22.30
C GLU A 834 14.74 21.56 21.29
N SER A 835 16.02 21.56 20.88
CA SER A 835 16.54 20.57 19.95
C SER A 835 16.63 19.19 20.60
N GLN A 836 17.06 19.12 21.87
CA GLN A 836 17.10 17.90 22.67
C GLN A 836 15.69 17.31 22.81
N GLN A 837 14.71 18.12 23.21
CA GLN A 837 13.31 17.70 23.34
C GLN A 837 12.74 17.24 22.00
N ALA A 838 12.98 17.97 20.90
CA ALA A 838 12.53 17.58 19.57
C ALA A 838 13.12 16.22 19.15
N LEU A 839 14.41 15.97 19.38
CA LEU A 839 15.02 14.68 19.05
C LEU A 839 14.47 13.53 19.90
N LEU A 840 14.35 13.73 21.23
CA LEU A 840 13.79 12.70 22.11
C LEU A 840 12.33 12.40 21.76
N GLY A 841 11.54 13.44 21.49
CA GLY A 841 10.17 13.34 20.99
C GLY A 841 10.11 12.57 19.68
N ALA A 842 10.91 12.93 18.68
CA ALA A 842 10.92 12.26 17.39
C ALA A 842 11.33 10.77 17.47
N LEU A 843 12.26 10.41 18.34
CA LEU A 843 12.70 9.02 18.51
C LEU A 843 11.72 8.16 19.31
N THR A 844 10.89 8.78 20.13
CA THR A 844 9.99 8.04 21.03
C THR A 844 8.55 8.16 20.57
N GLU A 845 8.05 9.30 20.12
CA GLU A 845 6.64 9.59 19.90
C GLU A 845 6.28 9.60 18.42
N PHE A 846 5.84 8.45 17.91
CA PHE A 846 5.33 8.34 16.53
C PHE A 846 3.82 8.06 16.52
N PRO A 847 2.96 8.96 16.02
CA PRO A 847 1.50 8.85 16.17
C PRO A 847 0.90 7.52 15.68
N LEU A 848 1.39 6.95 14.57
CA LEU A 848 0.89 5.68 14.04
C LEU A 848 1.10 4.50 15.00
N ARG A 849 2.01 4.61 15.97
CA ARG A 849 2.20 3.60 17.01
C ARG A 849 1.14 3.65 18.13
N ARG A 850 0.33 4.72 18.23
CA ARG A 850 -0.68 4.90 19.28
C ARG A 850 -1.94 4.06 19.05
N GLY A 851 -2.46 3.50 20.15
CA GLY A 851 -3.70 2.68 20.27
C GLY A 851 -4.93 3.30 19.63
N ASP A 852 -5.02 4.62 19.75
CA ASP A 852 -6.18 5.47 19.46
C ASP A 852 -5.96 6.38 18.24
N VAL A 853 -4.91 6.17 17.44
CA VAL A 853 -4.53 7.08 16.34
C VAL A 853 -5.65 7.37 15.35
N TYR A 854 -6.54 6.40 15.09
CA TYR A 854 -7.67 6.57 14.18
C TYR A 854 -9.01 6.83 14.89
N ASN A 855 -9.02 6.91 16.22
CA ASN A 855 -10.14 7.49 16.93
C ASN A 855 -10.16 8.99 16.62
N LEU A 856 -11.19 9.46 15.91
CA LEU A 856 -11.33 10.85 15.49
C LEU A 856 -11.45 11.83 16.66
N ASP A 857 -11.84 11.34 17.85
CA ASP A 857 -11.94 12.11 19.10
C ASP A 857 -10.66 12.10 19.94
N ALA A 858 -9.67 11.28 19.59
CA ALA A 858 -8.45 11.20 20.39
C ALA A 858 -7.65 12.51 20.32
N ASP A 859 -7.17 12.98 21.48
CA ASP A 859 -6.20 14.07 21.54
C ASP A 859 -4.79 13.51 21.33
N LEU A 860 -4.27 13.67 20.11
CA LEU A 860 -2.93 13.22 19.75
C LEU A 860 -1.81 14.10 20.32
N GLY A 861 -2.14 15.25 20.92
CA GLY A 861 -1.20 16.11 21.64
C GLY A 861 -0.86 15.62 23.05
N THR A 862 -1.66 14.69 23.60
CA THR A 862 -1.35 14.04 24.89
C THR A 862 -0.29 12.95 24.75
N ALA A 863 0.41 12.61 25.82
CA ALA A 863 1.36 11.50 25.81
C ALA A 863 0.62 10.16 25.57
N GLY A 864 1.03 9.43 24.53
CA GLY A 864 0.59 8.04 24.31
C GLY A 864 1.28 7.04 25.27
N PRO A 865 0.76 5.80 25.40
CA PRO A 865 1.36 4.77 26.24
C PRO A 865 2.80 4.46 25.80
N PRO A 866 3.69 4.05 26.72
CA PRO A 866 5.12 3.85 26.44
C PRO A 866 5.38 2.59 25.60
N VAL A 867 4.44 1.64 25.55
CA VAL A 867 4.52 0.46 24.68
C VAL A 867 3.73 0.71 23.40
N TYR A 868 4.46 0.86 22.30
CA TYR A 868 3.93 1.09 20.98
C TYR A 868 3.32 -0.15 20.34
N ASN A 869 2.28 0.07 19.53
CA ASN A 869 1.62 -0.99 18.79
C ASN A 869 2.33 -1.30 17.47
N ARG A 870 1.98 -2.46 16.90
CA ARG A 870 2.35 -2.88 15.54
C ARG A 870 1.90 -1.88 14.48
N ILE A 871 2.78 -1.61 13.51
CA ILE A 871 2.48 -0.96 12.21
C ILE A 871 2.94 -1.93 11.13
N GLY A 872 2.12 -2.32 10.17
CA GLY A 872 2.58 -3.29 9.19
C GLY A 872 2.95 -4.61 9.86
N ASN A 873 4.07 -5.17 9.41
CA ASN A 873 4.74 -6.25 10.09
C ASN A 873 5.71 -5.79 11.16
N ASP A 874 5.93 -4.48 11.27
CA ASP A 874 6.86 -3.89 12.21
C ASP A 874 6.27 -3.87 13.63
N ILE A 875 6.79 -4.74 14.49
CA ILE A 875 6.42 -4.80 15.91
C ILE A 875 7.57 -4.33 16.84
N GLU A 876 8.82 -4.41 16.39
CA GLU A 876 10.00 -4.02 17.18
C GLU A 876 10.34 -2.54 16.98
N GLN A 877 10.35 -1.82 18.09
CA GLN A 877 10.74 -0.42 18.12
C GLN A 877 12.25 -0.24 18.00
N ILE A 878 12.66 0.99 17.69
CA ILE A 878 14.06 1.44 17.65
C ILE A 878 14.84 0.92 18.86
N ALA A 879 16.01 0.33 18.61
CA ALA A 879 16.91 -0.18 19.63
C ALA A 879 18.37 -0.05 19.16
N PHE A 880 19.25 0.27 20.10
CA PHE A 880 20.70 0.35 19.89
C PHE A 880 21.42 -0.81 20.57
N PHE A 881 22.52 -1.27 19.98
CA PHE A 881 23.32 -2.42 20.39
C PHE A 881 24.76 -2.00 20.77
N GLY A 882 25.44 -2.82 21.58
CA GLY A 882 26.86 -2.67 21.91
C GLY A 882 27.28 -1.25 22.30
N GLN A 883 28.29 -0.71 21.62
CA GLN A 883 28.80 0.66 21.86
C GLN A 883 27.80 1.77 21.49
N SER A 884 26.94 1.56 20.49
CA SER A 884 25.90 2.54 20.13
C SER A 884 24.89 2.69 21.26
N ARG A 885 24.53 1.56 21.89
CA ARG A 885 23.67 1.52 23.10
C ARG A 885 24.28 2.32 24.24
N GLU A 886 25.56 2.09 24.52
CA GLU A 886 26.27 2.78 25.61
C GLU A 886 26.36 4.29 25.36
N ARG A 887 26.72 4.68 24.13
CA ARG A 887 26.80 6.09 23.71
C ARG A 887 25.47 6.83 23.88
N MET A 888 24.37 6.19 23.52
CA MET A 888 23.04 6.76 23.72
C MET A 888 22.69 6.84 25.20
N ALA A 889 22.99 5.80 25.98
CA ALA A 889 22.75 5.80 27.42
C ALA A 889 23.50 6.93 28.15
N GLU A 890 24.77 7.16 27.80
CA GLU A 890 25.56 8.31 28.29
C GLU A 890 24.92 9.66 27.98
N ALA A 891 24.31 9.80 26.80
CA ALA A 891 23.68 11.04 26.39
C ALA A 891 22.32 11.25 27.08
N ILE A 892 21.60 10.17 27.39
CA ILE A 892 20.29 10.21 28.05
C ILE A 892 20.44 10.45 29.56
N LEU A 893 21.44 9.85 30.21
CA LEU A 893 21.57 9.85 31.67
C LEU A 893 21.48 11.27 32.30
N PRO A 894 22.19 12.31 31.84
CA PRO A 894 22.08 13.64 32.43
C PRO A 894 20.69 14.26 32.27
N LEU A 895 19.96 13.90 31.20
CA LEU A 895 18.64 14.45 30.88
C LEU A 895 17.53 13.91 31.80
N LEU A 896 17.73 12.73 32.40
CA LEU A 896 16.86 12.21 33.46
C LEU A 896 16.84 13.11 34.71
N HIS A 897 17.91 13.88 34.93
CA HIS A 897 18.05 14.82 36.03
C HIS A 897 17.84 16.28 35.60
N SER A 898 17.30 16.52 34.41
CA SER A 898 16.99 17.87 33.94
C SER A 898 16.03 18.58 34.90
N SER A 899 16.22 19.88 35.10
CA SER A 899 15.25 20.71 35.82
C SER A 899 13.91 20.83 35.07
N ASN A 900 13.91 20.64 33.75
CA ASN A 900 12.71 20.68 32.92
C ASN A 900 11.96 19.33 32.94
N ALA A 901 10.70 19.35 33.38
CA ALA A 901 9.87 18.14 33.50
C ALA A 901 9.62 17.43 32.17
N GLU A 902 9.42 18.19 31.09
CA GLU A 902 9.21 17.62 29.76
C GLU A 902 10.48 16.94 29.23
N THR A 903 11.65 17.54 29.47
CA THR A 903 12.93 16.90 29.17
C THR A 903 13.09 15.59 29.92
N ARG A 904 12.78 15.55 31.23
CA ARG A 904 12.83 14.30 32.01
C ARG A 904 11.88 13.25 31.45
N ARG A 905 10.62 13.61 31.16
CA ARG A 905 9.62 12.71 30.59
C ARG A 905 10.08 12.07 29.28
N LEU A 906 10.56 12.89 28.35
CA LEU A 906 11.06 12.43 27.06
C LEU A 906 12.34 11.58 27.20
N ALA A 907 13.26 11.98 28.08
CA ALA A 907 14.47 11.20 28.38
C ALA A 907 14.14 9.84 29.01
N SER A 908 13.16 9.79 29.92
CA SER A 908 12.67 8.55 30.51
C SER A 908 12.11 7.61 29.44
N LYS A 909 11.31 8.10 28.48
CA LYS A 909 10.85 7.29 27.34
C LYS A 909 12.01 6.77 26.48
N ALA A 910 13.02 7.61 26.23
CA ALA A 910 14.18 7.27 25.42
C ALA A 910 15.05 6.15 26.02
N VAL A 911 14.90 5.83 27.32
CA VAL A 911 15.54 4.65 27.94
C VAL A 911 15.15 3.35 27.23
N LEU A 912 13.95 3.27 26.64
CA LEU A 912 13.54 2.10 25.84
C LEU A 912 14.45 1.86 24.63
N LEU A 913 15.09 2.90 24.08
CA LEU A 913 16.00 2.78 22.93
C LEU A 913 17.29 2.01 23.30
N VAL A 914 17.65 1.99 24.59
CA VAL A 914 18.85 1.31 25.11
C VAL A 914 18.50 0.11 25.98
N ARG A 915 17.31 -0.46 25.79
CA ARG A 915 16.89 -1.72 26.41
C ARG A 915 17.73 -2.89 25.91
N GLU A 916 17.78 -3.96 26.69
CA GLU A 916 18.40 -5.20 26.24
C GLU A 916 17.51 -5.90 25.20
N MET A 917 18.11 -6.29 24.07
CA MET A 917 17.44 -7.03 22.99
C MET A 917 17.99 -8.44 22.88
N ARG A 918 17.12 -9.42 22.61
CA ARG A 918 17.47 -10.84 22.58
C ARG A 918 17.84 -11.33 21.17
N PHE A 919 18.91 -10.80 20.60
CA PHE A 919 19.49 -11.27 19.33
C PHE A 919 20.92 -11.75 19.55
N ALA A 920 21.10 -13.04 19.88
CA ALA A 920 22.39 -13.57 20.36
C ALA A 920 23.58 -13.28 19.43
N ASP A 921 23.44 -13.56 18.13
CA ASP A 921 24.51 -13.30 17.15
C ASP A 921 24.79 -11.81 16.96
N VAL A 922 23.75 -10.97 16.98
CA VAL A 922 23.91 -9.52 16.86
C VAL A 922 24.62 -8.98 18.08
N ASN A 923 24.23 -9.40 19.29
CA ASN A 923 24.87 -9.01 20.55
C ASN A 923 26.34 -9.44 20.59
N ARG A 924 26.65 -10.65 20.11
CA ARG A 924 28.03 -11.15 20.00
C ARG A 924 28.88 -10.27 19.09
N ILE A 925 28.35 -9.86 17.93
CA ILE A 925 29.08 -9.03 16.96
C ILE A 925 29.16 -7.56 17.41
N ALA A 926 28.10 -7.03 18.01
CA ALA A 926 28.06 -5.66 18.51
C ALA A 926 28.96 -5.43 19.72
N GLY A 927 29.30 -6.50 20.44
CA GLY A 927 30.08 -6.46 21.67
C GLY A 927 29.23 -6.14 22.91
N PRO A 928 29.82 -6.25 24.11
CA PRO A 928 29.10 -6.00 25.35
C PRO A 928 28.59 -4.56 25.44
N ALA A 929 27.41 -4.38 26.02
CA ALA A 929 26.99 -3.06 26.48
C ALA A 929 27.85 -2.66 27.69
N GLY A 930 28.19 -1.38 27.81
CA GLY A 930 28.88 -0.87 28.98
C GLY A 930 27.96 -0.74 30.21
N PRO A 931 28.50 -0.36 31.38
CA PRO A 931 27.74 -0.28 32.61
C PRO A 931 26.69 0.84 32.63
N ILE A 932 26.80 1.86 31.76
CA ILE A 932 25.91 3.03 31.79
C ILE A 932 24.52 2.67 31.29
N ALA A 933 24.39 1.82 30.27
CA ALA A 933 23.08 1.35 29.82
C ALA A 933 22.27 0.65 30.93
N ALA A 934 22.94 -0.13 31.79
CA ALA A 934 22.31 -0.74 32.97
C ALA A 934 21.95 0.32 34.03
N LYS A 935 22.84 1.30 34.26
CA LYS A 935 22.59 2.40 35.18
C LYS A 935 21.36 3.23 34.82
N VAL A 936 21.19 3.57 33.54
CA VAL A 936 20.02 4.35 33.06
C VAL A 936 18.71 3.60 33.30
N ALA A 937 18.70 2.27 33.12
CA ALA A 937 17.51 1.44 33.39
C ALA A 937 17.14 1.39 34.88
N ILE A 938 18.10 1.54 35.78
CA ILE A 938 17.87 1.65 37.24
C ILE A 938 17.43 3.08 37.58
N GLU A 939 18.12 4.09 37.04
CA GLU A 939 17.86 5.49 37.35
C GLU A 939 16.46 5.94 36.93
N VAL A 940 15.91 5.39 35.85
CA VAL A 940 14.54 5.73 35.43
C VAL A 940 13.48 5.36 36.47
N GLU A 941 13.77 4.44 37.41
CA GLU A 941 12.88 4.11 38.53
C GLU A 941 12.78 5.23 39.57
N SER A 942 13.80 6.09 39.67
CA SER A 942 13.86 7.21 40.62
C SER A 942 13.19 8.48 40.07
N VAL A 943 12.92 8.52 38.76
CA VAL A 943 12.32 9.67 38.06
C VAL A 943 10.78 9.54 38.09
N PRO A 944 10.04 10.54 38.62
CA PRO A 944 8.58 10.47 38.67
C PRO A 944 7.92 10.22 37.30
N GLU A 945 8.41 10.91 36.27
CA GLU A 945 7.93 10.76 34.89
C GLU A 945 8.34 9.43 34.23
N GLY A 946 9.28 8.69 34.84
CA GLY A 946 9.85 7.44 34.31
C GLY A 946 9.23 6.16 34.85
N LEU A 947 8.33 6.24 35.84
CA LEU A 947 7.75 5.07 36.52
C LEU A 947 7.05 4.09 35.57
N GLU A 948 6.39 4.58 34.52
CA GLU A 948 5.72 3.70 33.55
C GLU A 948 6.74 2.95 32.68
N VAL A 949 7.83 3.61 32.28
CA VAL A 949 8.93 3.00 31.52
C VAL A 949 9.67 1.97 32.37
N ALA A 950 9.94 2.29 33.64
CA ALA A 950 10.52 1.36 34.61
C ALA A 950 9.70 0.06 34.71
N ARG A 951 8.37 0.15 34.71
CA ARG A 951 7.48 -1.03 34.72
C ARG A 951 7.60 -1.86 33.44
N VAL A 952 7.80 -1.22 32.28
CA VAL A 952 7.95 -1.91 30.98
C VAL A 952 9.30 -2.62 30.86
N LEU A 953 10.37 -2.06 31.45
CA LEU A 953 11.72 -2.64 31.41
C LEU A 953 11.88 -3.87 32.31
N LYS A 954 11.00 -4.03 33.31
CA LYS A 954 10.99 -5.22 34.17
C LYS A 954 10.51 -6.42 33.35
N PRO A 955 11.21 -7.58 33.39
CA PRO A 955 10.72 -8.78 32.75
C PRO A 955 9.32 -9.09 33.27
N ALA A 956 8.42 -9.59 32.40
CA ALA A 956 7.24 -10.29 32.89
C ALA A 956 7.71 -11.36 33.89
N PRO A 957 7.05 -11.53 35.04
CA PRO A 957 7.46 -12.55 36.00
C PRO A 957 7.57 -13.88 35.25
N PRO A 958 8.64 -14.67 35.49
CA PRO A 958 8.75 -15.97 34.85
C PRO A 958 7.45 -16.74 35.13
N PRO A 959 6.91 -17.48 34.15
CA PRO A 959 5.86 -18.43 34.47
C PRO A 959 6.41 -19.27 35.61
N THR A 960 5.75 -19.20 36.77
CA THR A 960 6.09 -20.03 37.93
C THR A 960 6.23 -21.44 37.41
N ALA A 961 7.40 -22.04 37.63
CA ALA A 961 7.73 -23.37 37.15
C ALA A 961 6.56 -24.28 37.52
N GLY A 962 5.81 -24.71 36.49
CA GLY A 962 4.79 -25.71 36.65
C GLY A 962 5.45 -26.90 37.33
N THR A 963 4.89 -27.27 38.47
CA THR A 963 5.16 -28.50 39.21
C THR A 963 5.38 -29.66 38.22
N PRO A 964 6.33 -30.57 38.46
CA PRO A 964 6.58 -31.68 37.53
C PRO A 964 5.26 -32.37 37.21
N ILE A 965 4.91 -32.44 35.92
CA ILE A 965 3.77 -33.22 35.47
C ILE A 965 4.09 -34.67 35.82
N SER A 966 3.55 -35.12 36.94
CA SER A 966 3.44 -36.52 37.29
C SER A 966 2.70 -37.21 36.15
N SER A 967 3.40 -38.09 35.45
CA SER A 967 2.82 -39.10 34.58
C SER A 967 2.06 -40.11 35.43
N ASN A 968 0.91 -39.73 35.96
CA ASN A 968 -0.05 -40.64 36.54
C ASN A 968 -1.29 -40.65 35.66
N GLY A 969 -1.48 -41.79 34.98
CA GLY A 969 -2.65 -42.06 34.16
C GLY A 969 -3.93 -41.73 34.92
N LYS A 970 -4.68 -40.76 34.41
CA LYS A 970 -6.04 -40.48 34.85
C LYS A 970 -6.98 -40.77 33.69
N ARG A 971 -8.02 -41.55 34.00
CA ARG A 971 -9.18 -41.84 33.15
C ARG A 971 -9.68 -40.56 32.48
N ALA A 972 -10.04 -40.67 31.20
CA ALA A 972 -10.73 -39.62 30.46
C ALA A 972 -11.94 -39.11 31.26
N ALA A 973 -11.91 -37.84 31.65
CA ALA A 973 -13.07 -37.16 32.22
C ALA A 973 -14.14 -37.01 31.12
N VAL A 974 -15.40 -37.24 31.49
CA VAL A 974 -16.55 -37.00 30.61
C VAL A 974 -16.52 -35.52 30.19
N PRO A 975 -16.65 -35.18 28.90
CA PRO A 975 -16.66 -33.79 28.46
C PRO A 975 -17.74 -32.99 29.20
N ALA A 976 -17.35 -31.92 29.90
CA ALA A 976 -18.30 -31.00 30.51
C ALA A 976 -19.10 -30.31 29.40
N LYS A 977 -20.43 -30.29 29.52
CA LYS A 977 -21.28 -29.57 28.57
C LYS A 977 -21.13 -28.06 28.85
N LEU A 978 -20.55 -27.34 27.90
CA LEU A 978 -20.41 -25.88 27.97
C LEU A 978 -21.79 -25.21 28.07
N ASP A 979 -21.90 -24.22 28.95
CA ASP A 979 -23.13 -23.47 29.20
C ASP A 979 -23.17 -22.16 28.41
N GLU A 980 -24.23 -21.95 27.62
CA GLU A 980 -24.37 -20.78 26.74
C GLU A 980 -24.67 -19.51 27.53
N ALA A 981 -25.49 -19.62 28.57
CA ALA A 981 -25.87 -18.49 29.42
C ALA A 981 -24.62 -17.94 30.10
N TYR A 982 -23.83 -18.81 30.76
CA TYR A 982 -22.56 -18.42 31.38
C TYR A 982 -21.58 -17.79 30.37
N PHE A 983 -21.50 -18.32 29.15
CA PHE A 983 -20.67 -17.71 28.12
C PHE A 983 -21.12 -16.29 27.81
N ARG A 984 -22.41 -16.07 27.55
CA ARG A 984 -22.95 -14.74 27.22
C ARG A 984 -22.86 -13.76 28.39
N GLY A 985 -23.08 -14.23 29.62
CA GLY A 985 -23.06 -13.40 30.82
C GLY A 985 -21.64 -13.01 31.27
N TYR A 986 -20.66 -13.91 31.10
CA TYR A 986 -19.34 -13.75 31.74
C TYR A 986 -18.14 -13.87 30.80
N VAL A 987 -18.19 -14.71 29.76
CA VAL A 987 -17.04 -14.93 28.86
C VAL A 987 -17.05 -13.97 27.67
N GLU A 988 -18.18 -13.82 26.99
CA GLU A 988 -18.38 -12.94 25.84
C GLU A 988 -18.02 -11.47 26.16
N PRO A 989 -18.39 -10.90 27.33
CA PRO A 989 -17.95 -9.56 27.71
C PRO A 989 -16.42 -9.42 27.82
N ILE A 990 -15.71 -10.47 28.27
CA ILE A 990 -14.24 -10.49 28.31
C ILE A 990 -13.68 -10.43 26.88
N LEU A 991 -14.28 -11.18 25.95
CA LEU A 991 -13.87 -11.22 24.55
C LEU A 991 -14.17 -9.91 23.81
N GLN A 992 -15.21 -9.17 24.23
CA GLN A 992 -15.61 -7.87 23.70
C GLN A 992 -14.88 -6.69 24.36
N LYS A 993 -14.28 -6.90 25.53
CA LYS A 993 -13.53 -5.87 26.25
C LYS A 993 -12.25 -5.54 25.50
N ARG A 994 -12.06 -4.25 25.21
CA ARG A 994 -10.84 -3.74 24.59
C ARG A 994 -9.68 -3.79 25.59
N GLY A 995 -8.56 -4.36 25.16
CA GLY A 995 -7.29 -4.37 25.88
C GLY A 995 -6.57 -3.03 25.81
N LYS A 996 -5.37 -2.97 26.41
CA LYS A 996 -4.52 -1.77 26.43
C LYS A 996 -4.10 -1.26 25.05
N ASP A 997 -4.12 -2.14 24.05
CA ASP A 997 -3.84 -1.84 22.65
C ASP A 997 -5.07 -1.27 21.89
N GLY A 998 -6.21 -1.17 22.57
CA GLY A 998 -7.49 -0.71 22.01
C GLY A 998 -8.32 -1.81 21.35
N TYR A 999 -7.88 -3.07 21.35
CA TYR A 999 -8.55 -4.17 20.65
C TYR A 999 -9.18 -5.18 21.61
N ALA A 1000 -10.35 -5.68 21.22
CA ALA A 1000 -11.01 -6.80 21.85
C ALA A 1000 -10.72 -8.07 21.06
N CYS A 1001 -10.86 -9.24 21.68
CA CYS A 1001 -10.68 -10.51 20.98
C CYS A 1001 -11.61 -10.58 19.76
N VAL A 1002 -12.87 -10.19 19.91
CA VAL A 1002 -13.86 -10.15 18.82
C VAL A 1002 -13.45 -9.28 17.62
N HIS A 1003 -12.66 -8.21 17.82
CA HIS A 1003 -12.23 -7.35 16.71
C HIS A 1003 -11.12 -8.01 15.88
N CYS A 1004 -10.16 -8.65 16.55
CA CYS A 1004 -9.08 -9.37 15.88
C CYS A 1004 -9.57 -10.68 15.24
N HIS A 1005 -10.65 -11.23 15.78
CA HIS A 1005 -11.19 -12.53 15.38
C HIS A 1005 -12.45 -12.43 14.50
N ALA A 1006 -13.00 -11.25 14.24
CA ALA A 1006 -14.27 -11.07 13.52
C ALA A 1006 -14.39 -11.85 12.19
N THR A 1007 -13.26 -12.17 11.54
CA THR A 1007 -13.19 -12.91 10.27
C THR A 1007 -12.49 -14.28 10.37
N HIS A 1008 -12.12 -14.71 11.57
CA HIS A 1008 -11.30 -15.89 11.86
C HIS A 1008 -12.17 -17.15 12.01
N THR A 1009 -11.91 -18.17 11.19
CA THR A 1009 -12.78 -19.36 11.07
C THR A 1009 -12.81 -20.27 12.28
N LEU A 1010 -11.67 -20.43 12.95
CA LEU A 1010 -11.63 -21.26 14.15
C LEU A 1010 -12.35 -20.58 15.33
N PHE A 1011 -12.37 -19.26 15.39
CA PHE A 1011 -12.87 -18.51 16.53
C PHE A 1011 -13.14 -17.09 16.07
N ASP A 1012 -14.40 -16.68 16.07
CA ASP A 1012 -14.87 -15.34 15.72
C ASP A 1012 -15.28 -14.50 16.94
N GLY A 1013 -15.09 -15.06 18.14
CA GLY A 1013 -15.49 -14.43 19.39
C GLY A 1013 -16.93 -14.69 19.82
N ASN A 1014 -17.71 -15.44 19.03
CA ASN A 1014 -19.10 -15.79 19.35
C ASN A 1014 -19.24 -17.24 19.85
N TRP A 1015 -20.42 -17.54 20.41
CA TRP A 1015 -20.78 -18.86 20.92
C TRP A 1015 -20.64 -20.02 19.92
N SER A 1016 -20.95 -19.76 18.64
CA SER A 1016 -20.90 -20.77 17.59
C SER A 1016 -19.48 -21.29 17.31
N THR A 1017 -18.46 -20.46 17.52
CA THR A 1017 -17.06 -20.78 17.16
C THR A 1017 -16.18 -21.00 18.38
N VAL A 1018 -16.52 -20.45 19.55
CA VAL A 1018 -15.71 -20.61 20.78
C VAL A 1018 -15.45 -22.08 21.13
N ARG A 1019 -16.39 -22.97 20.78
CA ARG A 1019 -16.28 -24.42 21.01
C ARG A 1019 -15.14 -25.08 20.23
N ASN A 1020 -14.70 -24.47 19.13
CA ASN A 1020 -13.60 -24.99 18.31
C ASN A 1020 -12.21 -24.72 18.92
N VAL A 1021 -12.13 -23.80 19.88
CA VAL A 1021 -10.88 -23.39 20.56
C VAL A 1021 -10.84 -23.77 22.03
N VAL A 1022 -11.82 -24.56 22.47
CA VAL A 1022 -11.97 -25.04 23.84
C VAL A 1022 -11.76 -26.56 23.88
N ASN A 1023 -10.92 -27.02 24.79
CA ASN A 1023 -10.71 -28.44 25.08
C ASN A 1023 -11.26 -28.74 26.47
N THR A 1024 -12.45 -29.35 26.56
CA THR A 1024 -13.08 -29.69 27.85
C THR A 1024 -12.43 -30.87 28.55
N ALA A 1025 -11.66 -31.71 27.83
CA ALA A 1025 -10.94 -32.84 28.42
C ALA A 1025 -9.65 -32.37 29.12
N GLU A 1026 -9.00 -31.36 28.56
CA GLU A 1026 -7.85 -30.67 29.17
C GLU A 1026 -8.07 -29.14 29.13
N PRO A 1027 -8.89 -28.58 30.05
CA PRO A 1027 -9.32 -27.18 30.02
C PRO A 1027 -8.19 -26.16 29.79
N GLU A 1028 -7.06 -26.31 30.48
CA GLU A 1028 -5.90 -25.40 30.36
C GLU A 1028 -5.15 -25.51 29.03
N SER A 1029 -5.37 -26.59 28.27
CA SER A 1029 -4.82 -26.75 26.92
C SER A 1029 -5.59 -25.96 25.86
N SER A 1030 -6.77 -25.42 26.21
CA SER A 1030 -7.64 -24.66 25.32
C SER A 1030 -6.91 -23.47 24.68
N LEU A 1031 -7.05 -23.31 23.37
CA LEU A 1031 -6.47 -22.18 22.65
C LEU A 1031 -7.03 -20.84 23.15
N LEU A 1032 -8.29 -20.82 23.61
CA LEU A 1032 -8.94 -19.66 24.23
C LEU A 1032 -8.23 -19.17 25.51
N LEU A 1033 -7.43 -20.02 26.17
CA LEU A 1033 -6.61 -19.65 27.33
C LEU A 1033 -5.15 -19.47 26.96
N ARG A 1034 -4.60 -20.34 26.10
CA ARG A 1034 -3.17 -20.33 25.76
C ARG A 1034 -2.77 -19.20 24.82
N LYS A 1035 -3.54 -18.92 23.77
CA LYS A 1035 -3.22 -17.86 22.82
C LYS A 1035 -3.27 -16.48 23.50
N PRO A 1036 -4.35 -16.10 24.21
CA PRO A 1036 -4.42 -14.77 24.80
C PRO A 1036 -3.44 -14.51 25.96
N THR A 1037 -2.76 -15.54 26.47
CA THR A 1037 -1.67 -15.42 27.47
C THR A 1037 -0.27 -15.42 26.85
N SER A 1038 -0.15 -15.59 25.53
CA SER A 1038 1.12 -15.68 24.80
C SER A 1038 1.47 -14.38 24.08
N SER A 1039 2.75 -14.06 23.95
CA SER A 1039 3.22 -12.87 23.22
C SER A 1039 3.22 -13.09 21.70
N SER A 1040 3.33 -12.01 20.94
CA SER A 1040 3.56 -12.06 19.47
C SER A 1040 5.04 -12.24 19.12
N GLU A 1041 5.93 -12.32 20.10
CA GLU A 1041 7.40 -12.27 19.92
C GLU A 1041 7.94 -13.39 19.04
N THR A 1042 7.27 -14.53 18.99
CA THR A 1042 7.69 -15.68 18.17
C THR A 1042 6.87 -15.88 16.91
N GLU A 1043 5.89 -15.00 16.64
CA GLU A 1043 5.07 -15.04 15.43
C GLU A 1043 5.95 -14.83 14.18
N GLY A 1044 5.90 -15.74 13.20
CA GLY A 1044 6.63 -15.60 11.93
C GLY A 1044 8.16 -15.80 12.03
N ILE A 1045 8.69 -16.22 13.19
CA ILE A 1045 10.10 -16.60 13.35
C ILE A 1045 10.31 -17.99 12.75
N ALA A 1046 11.31 -18.12 11.87
CA ALA A 1046 11.69 -19.41 11.29
C ALA A 1046 12.08 -20.40 12.41
N ASN A 1047 11.54 -21.62 12.35
CA ASN A 1047 11.84 -22.73 13.28
C ASN A 1047 11.45 -22.50 14.76
N SER A 1048 10.52 -21.58 15.07
CA SER A 1048 10.08 -21.41 16.47
C SER A 1048 9.13 -22.53 16.91
N ALA A 1049 9.43 -23.13 18.08
CA ALA A 1049 8.56 -24.11 18.75
C ALA A 1049 7.59 -23.48 19.77
N THR A 1050 7.69 -22.16 20.00
CA THR A 1050 6.91 -21.44 21.00
C THR A 1050 5.56 -20.99 20.46
N LEU A 1051 4.50 -21.16 21.24
CA LEU A 1051 3.17 -20.69 20.87
C LEU A 1051 3.13 -19.16 20.87
N ALA A 1052 2.89 -18.55 19.70
CA ALA A 1052 2.69 -17.11 19.56
C ALA A 1052 1.20 -16.75 19.42
N HIS A 1053 0.85 -15.53 19.78
CA HIS A 1053 -0.44 -14.91 19.48
C HIS A 1053 -0.23 -13.54 18.84
N GLY A 1054 -0.63 -13.38 17.58
CA GLY A 1054 -0.41 -12.15 16.81
C GLY A 1054 -1.13 -10.92 17.38
N GLY A 1055 -2.20 -11.14 18.14
CA GLY A 1055 -2.87 -10.11 18.92
C GLY A 1055 -2.14 -9.72 20.22
N GLY A 1056 -1.00 -10.34 20.56
CA GLY A 1056 -0.31 -10.11 21.83
C GLY A 1056 -1.07 -10.65 23.04
N VAL A 1057 -0.57 -10.35 24.25
CA VAL A 1057 -1.21 -10.81 25.50
C VAL A 1057 -2.48 -10.00 25.78
N ARG A 1058 -3.62 -10.67 25.95
CA ARG A 1058 -4.92 -10.07 26.27
C ARG A 1058 -5.23 -10.11 27.77
N PHE A 1059 -4.81 -11.17 28.45
CA PHE A 1059 -4.97 -11.34 29.89
C PHE A 1059 -3.89 -12.29 30.43
N ALA A 1060 -3.57 -12.16 31.73
CA ALA A 1060 -2.57 -13.00 32.41
C ALA A 1060 -3.19 -14.29 32.93
N LYS A 1061 -2.39 -15.35 33.16
CA LYS A 1061 -2.88 -16.66 33.64
C LYS A 1061 -3.54 -16.61 35.02
N ASP A 1062 -3.20 -15.62 35.83
CA ASP A 1062 -3.71 -15.38 37.18
C ASP A 1062 -4.82 -14.32 37.21
N SER A 1063 -5.24 -13.80 36.04
CA SER A 1063 -6.27 -12.77 35.96
C SER A 1063 -7.68 -13.33 36.20
N PRO A 1064 -8.61 -12.49 36.71
CA PRO A 1064 -10.03 -12.85 36.77
C PRO A 1064 -10.58 -13.30 35.42
N GLU A 1065 -10.15 -12.65 34.33
CA GLU A 1065 -10.54 -13.01 32.97
C GLU A 1065 -10.17 -14.47 32.61
N TYR A 1066 -8.93 -14.88 32.92
CA TYR A 1066 -8.48 -16.26 32.67
C TYR A 1066 -9.24 -17.27 33.53
N ILE A 1067 -9.46 -16.96 34.81
CA ILE A 1067 -10.15 -17.84 35.75
C ILE A 1067 -11.62 -18.04 35.33
N ILE A 1068 -12.33 -16.96 34.99
CA ILE A 1068 -13.73 -17.03 34.52
C ILE A 1068 -13.86 -17.91 33.29
N ILE A 1069 -12.95 -17.75 32.31
CA ILE A 1069 -12.96 -18.58 31.09
C ILE A 1069 -12.62 -20.04 31.44
N LEU A 1070 -11.63 -20.27 32.30
CA LEU A 1070 -11.24 -21.63 32.71
C LEU A 1070 -12.36 -22.35 33.46
N ASP A 1071 -13.05 -21.66 34.36
CA ASP A 1071 -14.15 -22.21 35.15
C ASP A 1071 -15.35 -22.55 34.26
N TRP A 1072 -15.66 -21.70 33.28
CA TRP A 1072 -16.64 -22.02 32.24
C TRP A 1072 -16.28 -23.29 31.46
N ILE A 1073 -15.02 -23.43 31.03
CA ILE A 1073 -14.55 -24.64 30.31
C ILE A 1073 -14.62 -25.89 31.20
N LYS A 1074 -14.40 -25.74 32.51
CA LYS A 1074 -14.55 -26.81 33.51
C LYS A 1074 -16.01 -27.18 33.79
N GLY A 1075 -16.97 -26.42 33.27
CA GLY A 1075 -18.41 -26.73 33.35
C GLY A 1075 -19.19 -25.89 34.35
N SER A 1076 -18.67 -24.73 34.78
CA SER A 1076 -19.46 -23.74 35.51
C SER A 1076 -20.67 -23.30 34.68
N LYS A 1077 -21.77 -23.04 35.37
CA LYS A 1077 -23.07 -22.67 34.80
C LYS A 1077 -23.59 -21.43 35.50
N GLU A 1078 -24.38 -20.64 34.78
CA GLU A 1078 -25.08 -19.47 35.33
C GLU A 1078 -26.28 -19.88 36.19
#